data_AF-A0A938LAE6-F1
#
_entry.id   AF-A0A938LAE6-F1
#
_cell.length_a   1.000
_cell.length_b   1.000
_cell.length_c   1.000
_cell.angle_alpha   90.00
_cell.angle_beta   90.00
_cell.angle_gamma   90.00
#
_symmetry.space_group_name_H-M   'P 1'
#
loop_
_entity.id
_entity.type
_entity.pdbx_description
1 polymer ?
#
loop_
_entity_poly.entity_id
_entity_poly.type
_entity_poly.pdbx_seq_one_letter_code
_entity_poly.pdbx_strand_id
1 'polypeptide(L)'
;MSLSSDDYGGSGMETLMIRLMRCGRWVLVIAMVLWNSSVFADPGSRPEGNNLRKAVSFYASFDESLRGDFGNGGLSLSTRFDSATEKGAFDFEPGFDPRLFRIAKQRGVQGGALEVTGVLPRRGRVFYPAKGNIAYRAEGWGGAVSFWLNTDPNKSLQTPFCDPVQITEKGAGNGGVWCDFPDVKPRDMRLGAFPAVPLGGKPIPETAPDAPLVRMVNVGFQVGEWHHVVLSWTDFDSGKPNASAVLFVDGKRIGDLRDREIAMRWNLDKTGIYIALSYIGLMDEFAVFQRALTDDEVALLHRVPDLLAELKTPAKADEATAVTELVKLLAGVRRGDAPSPPAFPFDAAAAKKYQQDYATWLGVPTSIRNQVGQELVLVPPGQFLMGSPADEPGHATSEYDETQHPVRLTQPFYLARHETSVGQFRAFVERTQYVSDGERNDGGNAHDELAVWQHRAGTCWRRPGYAGPFSLAEHHPVVHVSHADALAYCRWLNGNGSDSVRYDLPTETEWEWACRAGAATRFWWGEALDESGKVANVGDAKLRDVHPKWPREVMPMNDGHAFPAPVGSYRANAFGLHDMLGNVWEFCSTRYGKFPRELTTNPGDLTPDRGFAVRGGGWSNTPHDARCATRNADPPHFCHSNLGFRVAIKLDVIKQ
;
A
#
# COMPACT_ATOMS: atom_id res chain seq x y z
N MET A 1 85.69 -21.03 -14.35
CA MET A 1 85.49 -22.21 -13.48
C MET A 1 84.09 -22.11 -12.92
N SER A 2 83.17 -23.05 -13.09
CA SER A 2 83.20 -24.34 -13.76
C SER A 2 81.76 -24.86 -13.69
N LEU A 3 81.24 -25.30 -14.84
CA LEU A 3 80.40 -26.50 -15.01
C LEU A 3 78.99 -26.48 -14.36
N SER A 4 77.91 -26.89 -15.02
CA SER A 4 77.69 -27.60 -16.28
C SER A 4 76.19 -27.47 -16.63
N SER A 5 75.78 -27.26 -17.89
CA SER A 5 75.41 -28.30 -18.89
C SER A 5 74.17 -29.11 -18.44
N ASP A 6 73.11 -29.38 -19.21
CA ASP A 6 72.86 -29.53 -20.65
C ASP A 6 71.35 -29.20 -20.92
N ASP A 7 70.93 -28.51 -21.97
CA ASP A 7 70.81 -28.88 -23.40
C ASP A 7 69.81 -30.03 -23.71
N TYR A 8 68.61 -29.69 -24.23
CA TYR A 8 68.11 -30.01 -25.59
C TYR A 8 66.58 -29.85 -25.73
N GLY A 9 66.15 -29.15 -26.80
CA GLY A 9 65.07 -29.63 -27.67
C GLY A 9 63.78 -28.79 -27.83
N GLY A 10 63.74 -27.94 -28.87
CA GLY A 10 62.57 -27.79 -29.76
C GLY A 10 61.60 -26.63 -29.52
N SER A 11 61.62 -25.66 -30.44
CA SER A 11 60.70 -24.51 -30.65
C SER A 11 59.20 -24.81 -30.44
N GLY A 12 58.33 -23.89 -30.01
CA GLY A 12 58.36 -22.44 -29.89
C GLY A 12 56.92 -21.94 -30.05
N MET A 13 56.42 -21.17 -29.08
CA MET A 13 55.30 -20.21 -29.10
C MET A 13 54.62 -20.15 -27.72
N GLU A 14 54.79 -18.99 -27.09
CA GLU A 14 53.87 -18.22 -26.23
C GLU A 14 52.88 -18.96 -25.31
N THR A 15 53.09 -18.92 -23.99
CA THR A 15 52.61 -17.87 -23.05
C THR A 15 51.28 -18.29 -22.40
N LEU A 16 51.30 -18.58 -21.09
CA LEU A 16 50.56 -17.89 -20.01
C LEU A 16 50.56 -18.76 -18.74
N MET A 17 50.56 -18.09 -17.59
CA MET A 17 50.21 -18.54 -16.22
C MET A 17 51.32 -18.95 -15.22
N ILE A 18 51.42 -18.11 -14.17
CA ILE A 18 51.28 -18.44 -12.73
C ILE A 18 52.54 -18.58 -11.84
N ARG A 19 52.54 -17.72 -10.79
CA ARG A 19 53.21 -17.74 -9.46
C ARG A 19 54.71 -17.33 -9.42
N LEU A 20 55.22 -16.51 -8.48
CA LEU A 20 54.73 -15.87 -7.25
C LEU A 20 55.83 -14.93 -6.69
N MET A 21 55.42 -13.80 -6.07
CA MET A 21 55.98 -13.17 -4.83
C MET A 21 57.52 -13.00 -4.69
N ARG A 22 58.08 -11.82 -4.40
CA ARG A 22 57.86 -10.99 -3.18
C ARG A 22 58.75 -9.74 -3.23
N CYS A 23 58.28 -8.69 -2.54
CA CYS A 23 59.00 -7.52 -2.01
C CYS A 23 59.29 -6.33 -2.94
N GLY A 24 58.41 -5.33 -2.85
CA GLY A 24 58.65 -3.94 -3.29
C GLY A 24 57.45 -3.08 -2.95
N ARG A 25 57.40 -2.53 -1.73
CA ARG A 25 56.27 -1.77 -1.18
C ARG A 25 56.68 -0.30 -1.11
N TRP A 26 55.71 0.58 -1.38
CA TRP A 26 55.73 2.05 -1.30
C TRP A 26 56.09 2.80 -2.60
N VAL A 27 55.03 3.16 -3.34
CA VAL A 27 54.75 4.41 -4.08
C VAL A 27 53.86 4.02 -5.28
N LEU A 28 52.56 3.78 -5.03
CA LEU A 28 51.44 3.75 -6.01
C LEU A 28 50.17 3.23 -5.32
N VAL A 29 49.54 4.01 -4.43
CA VAL A 29 48.22 3.66 -3.86
C VAL A 29 47.20 4.82 -3.93
N ILE A 30 47.57 6.00 -4.44
CA ILE A 30 46.62 7.14 -4.49
C ILE A 30 45.98 7.34 -5.88
N ALA A 31 46.45 6.68 -6.93
CA ALA A 31 45.89 6.82 -8.29
C ALA A 31 44.92 5.70 -8.74
N MET A 32 44.73 4.63 -7.96
CA MET A 32 43.80 3.52 -8.30
C MET A 32 42.52 3.49 -7.46
N VAL A 33 42.39 4.33 -6.43
CA VAL A 33 41.19 4.37 -5.56
C VAL A 33 40.10 5.31 -6.10
N LEU A 34 40.38 6.14 -7.11
CA LEU A 34 39.41 7.08 -7.70
C LEU A 34 38.82 6.64 -9.05
N TRP A 35 39.11 5.42 -9.53
CA TRP A 35 38.50 4.90 -10.78
C TRP A 35 37.43 3.82 -10.55
N ASN A 36 37.23 3.30 -9.33
CA ASN A 36 36.34 2.14 -9.11
C ASN A 36 35.06 2.42 -8.29
N SER A 37 34.68 3.67 -8.08
CA SER A 37 33.46 4.01 -7.31
C SER A 37 32.25 4.40 -8.18
N SER A 38 32.42 4.54 -9.49
CA SER A 38 31.37 4.98 -10.43
C SER A 38 30.81 3.86 -11.33
N VAL A 39 31.28 2.62 -11.18
CA VAL A 39 30.88 1.47 -12.02
C VAL A 39 29.91 0.50 -11.32
N PHE A 40 29.66 0.63 -10.02
CA PHE A 40 28.77 -0.27 -9.27
C PHE A 40 27.56 0.40 -8.61
N ALA A 41 27.18 1.61 -9.05
CA ALA A 41 25.87 2.13 -8.67
C ALA A 41 24.79 1.32 -9.42
N ASP A 42 23.95 0.61 -8.67
CA ASP A 42 22.73 -0.01 -9.18
C ASP A 42 22.00 1.01 -10.07
N PRO A 43 21.82 0.75 -11.38
CA PRO A 43 21.11 1.64 -12.28
C PRO A 43 19.75 2.09 -11.75
N GLY A 44 19.05 1.26 -10.97
CA GLY A 44 17.78 1.58 -10.32
C GLY A 44 17.88 2.63 -9.20
N SER A 45 19.01 2.68 -8.50
CA SER A 45 19.26 3.63 -7.39
C SER A 45 19.54 5.06 -7.84
N ARG A 46 19.72 5.28 -9.15
CA ARG A 46 20.00 6.60 -9.73
C ARG A 46 18.78 7.52 -9.60
N PRO A 47 18.99 8.86 -9.49
CA PRO A 47 17.89 9.83 -9.40
C PRO A 47 16.83 9.67 -10.51
N GLU A 48 17.26 9.32 -11.73
CA GLU A 48 16.38 9.07 -12.88
C GLU A 48 15.45 7.87 -12.67
N GLY A 49 15.98 6.75 -12.16
CA GLY A 49 15.17 5.56 -11.82
C GLY A 49 14.14 5.86 -10.73
N ASN A 50 14.55 6.62 -9.71
CA ASN A 50 13.64 7.08 -8.65
C ASN A 50 12.54 8.01 -9.17
N ASN A 51 12.87 8.89 -10.13
CA ASN A 51 11.90 9.78 -10.75
C ASN A 51 10.90 9.04 -11.66
N LEU A 52 11.34 7.99 -12.34
CA LEU A 52 10.48 7.09 -13.11
C LEU A 52 9.49 6.36 -12.21
N ARG A 53 9.98 5.73 -11.13
CA ARG A 53 9.13 5.02 -10.16
C ARG A 53 8.06 5.92 -9.56
N LYS A 54 8.41 7.17 -9.20
CA LYS A 54 7.45 8.17 -8.71
C LYS A 54 6.38 8.57 -9.74
N ALA A 55 6.68 8.44 -11.03
CA ALA A 55 5.75 8.79 -12.11
C ALA A 55 4.76 7.67 -12.41
N VAL A 56 4.95 6.45 -11.90
CA VAL A 56 4.04 5.32 -12.12
C VAL A 56 2.71 5.56 -11.37
N SER A 57 1.59 5.23 -12.01
CA SER A 57 0.25 5.16 -11.39
C SER A 57 -0.35 3.77 -11.36
N PHE A 58 0.19 2.84 -12.15
CA PHE A 58 -0.19 1.43 -12.16
C PHE A 58 0.96 0.58 -12.69
N TYR A 59 1.18 -0.59 -12.09
CA TYR A 59 2.21 -1.53 -12.52
C TYR A 59 1.80 -2.97 -12.24
N ALA A 60 2.02 -3.84 -13.23
CA ALA A 60 1.83 -5.28 -13.17
C ALA A 60 3.05 -5.98 -13.81
N SER A 61 3.89 -6.57 -12.96
CA SER A 61 5.04 -7.42 -13.31
C SER A 61 4.61 -8.76 -13.87
N PHE A 62 3.41 -9.26 -13.55
CA PHE A 62 2.98 -10.61 -13.94
C PHE A 62 3.92 -11.75 -13.50
N ASP A 63 4.73 -11.52 -12.47
CA ASP A 63 5.63 -12.54 -11.93
C ASP A 63 4.89 -13.69 -11.24
N GLU A 64 3.87 -13.33 -10.44
CA GLU A 64 3.19 -14.27 -9.56
C GLU A 64 1.68 -14.31 -9.76
N SER A 65 1.09 -13.20 -10.22
CA SER A 65 -0.36 -13.06 -10.38
C SER A 65 -0.71 -12.08 -11.49
N LEU A 66 -1.94 -12.18 -12.01
CA LEU A 66 -2.51 -11.22 -12.95
C LEU A 66 -3.21 -10.04 -12.25
N ARG A 67 -2.93 -9.82 -10.96
CA ARG A 67 -3.31 -8.58 -10.26
C ARG A 67 -2.18 -7.58 -10.46
N GLY A 68 -2.50 -6.28 -10.54
CA GLY A 68 -1.49 -5.23 -10.45
C GLY A 68 -0.73 -5.30 -9.13
N ASP A 69 0.59 -5.16 -9.19
CA ASP A 69 1.49 -5.16 -8.05
C ASP A 69 1.51 -3.79 -7.32
N PHE A 70 1.21 -2.73 -8.08
CA PHE A 70 1.11 -1.36 -7.60
C PHE A 70 0.05 -0.59 -8.39
N GLY A 71 -0.64 0.33 -7.73
CA GLY A 71 -1.48 1.30 -8.42
C GLY A 71 -2.29 2.17 -7.48
N ASN A 72 -2.74 3.30 -8.01
CA ASN A 72 -3.54 4.30 -7.28
C ASN A 72 -5.05 3.99 -7.31
N GLY A 73 -5.48 3.02 -8.12
CA GLY A 73 -6.86 2.57 -8.28
C GLY A 73 -7.04 1.07 -8.07
N GLY A 74 -8.08 0.49 -8.67
CA GLY A 74 -8.36 -0.94 -8.57
C GLY A 74 -7.27 -1.79 -9.26
N LEU A 75 -6.80 -2.84 -8.58
CA LEU A 75 -5.68 -3.67 -9.08
C LEU A 75 -6.12 -5.02 -9.65
N SER A 76 -7.38 -5.40 -9.48
CA SER A 76 -7.89 -6.67 -10.01
C SER A 76 -8.36 -6.50 -11.45
N LEU A 77 -8.08 -7.51 -12.27
CA LEU A 77 -8.67 -7.61 -13.60
C LEU A 77 -10.17 -7.85 -13.52
N SER A 78 -10.87 -7.33 -14.51
CA SER A 78 -12.26 -7.68 -14.84
C SER A 78 -12.37 -7.96 -16.32
N THR A 79 -13.42 -8.68 -16.70
CA THR A 79 -13.71 -8.97 -18.09
C THR A 79 -14.99 -8.23 -18.51
N ARG A 80 -14.95 -7.62 -19.69
CA ARG A 80 -16.10 -6.98 -20.34
C ARG A 80 -16.47 -7.78 -21.57
N PHE A 81 -17.75 -8.04 -21.78
CA PHE A 81 -18.29 -8.63 -23.00
C PHE A 81 -19.32 -7.71 -23.65
N ASP A 82 -19.47 -7.83 -24.97
CA ASP A 82 -20.65 -7.25 -25.64
C ASP A 82 -21.91 -7.92 -25.10
N SER A 83 -22.91 -7.13 -24.70
CA SER A 83 -24.11 -7.68 -24.06
C SER A 83 -24.86 -8.64 -25.00
N ALA A 84 -25.31 -9.77 -24.45
CA ALA A 84 -26.08 -10.75 -25.22
C ALA A 84 -27.51 -10.27 -25.52
N THR A 85 -28.03 -9.36 -24.70
CA THR A 85 -29.45 -8.96 -24.71
C THR A 85 -29.67 -7.55 -25.23
N GLU A 86 -28.68 -6.64 -25.09
CA GLU A 86 -28.83 -5.24 -25.48
C GLU A 86 -27.70 -4.78 -26.41
N LYS A 87 -28.06 -4.37 -27.63
CA LYS A 87 -27.09 -3.93 -28.64
C LYS A 87 -26.36 -2.67 -28.19
N GLY A 88 -25.05 -2.79 -28.00
CA GLY A 88 -24.17 -1.67 -27.67
C GLY A 88 -23.95 -1.44 -26.18
N ALA A 89 -24.61 -2.24 -25.32
CA ALA A 89 -24.33 -2.36 -23.89
C ALA A 89 -23.25 -3.42 -23.62
N PHE A 90 -22.75 -3.45 -22.38
CA PHE A 90 -21.69 -4.36 -21.96
C PHE A 90 -22.06 -5.12 -20.69
N ASP A 91 -21.74 -6.41 -20.68
CA ASP A 91 -21.78 -7.24 -19.48
C ASP A 91 -20.39 -7.22 -18.82
N PHE A 92 -20.32 -7.02 -17.51
CA PHE A 92 -19.06 -6.99 -16.75
C PHE A 92 -19.00 -8.17 -15.78
N GLU A 93 -17.89 -8.87 -15.80
CA GLU A 93 -17.61 -10.02 -14.94
C GLU A 93 -16.32 -9.77 -14.14
N PRO A 94 -16.31 -9.97 -12.82
CA PRO A 94 -15.09 -9.93 -12.03
C PRO A 94 -14.09 -11.02 -12.50
N GLY A 95 -12.81 -10.67 -12.58
CA GLY A 95 -11.75 -11.61 -12.95
C GLY A 95 -11.57 -11.83 -14.45
N PHE A 96 -11.01 -12.98 -14.80
CA PHE A 96 -10.61 -13.39 -16.15
C PHE A 96 -10.74 -14.91 -16.31
N ASP A 97 -10.74 -15.41 -17.54
CA ASP A 97 -10.73 -16.86 -17.82
C ASP A 97 -9.31 -17.44 -17.63
N PRO A 98 -9.06 -18.23 -16.56
CA PRO A 98 -7.72 -18.74 -16.25
C PRO A 98 -7.21 -19.77 -17.26
N ARG A 99 -8.07 -20.27 -18.17
CA ARG A 99 -7.65 -21.15 -19.26
C ARG A 99 -6.92 -20.36 -20.35
N LEU A 100 -7.31 -19.10 -20.55
CA LEU A 100 -6.79 -18.21 -21.60
C LEU A 100 -5.67 -17.32 -21.09
N PHE A 101 -5.82 -16.77 -19.88
CA PHE A 101 -4.87 -15.85 -19.25
C PHE A 101 -4.28 -16.49 -18.00
N ARG A 102 -2.96 -16.65 -17.96
CA ARG A 102 -2.27 -17.29 -16.83
C ARG A 102 -0.84 -16.78 -16.69
N ILE A 103 -0.21 -17.14 -15.58
CA ILE A 103 1.19 -16.82 -15.33
C ILE A 103 2.07 -17.93 -15.94
N ALA A 104 2.89 -17.56 -16.91
CA ALA A 104 4.01 -18.37 -17.37
C ALA A 104 5.23 -18.08 -16.48
N LYS A 105 5.40 -18.91 -15.45
CA LYS A 105 6.50 -18.77 -14.48
C LYS A 105 7.86 -18.86 -15.17
N GLN A 106 8.80 -17.99 -14.78
CA GLN A 106 10.20 -18.02 -15.25
C GLN A 106 10.34 -17.87 -16.77
N ARG A 107 9.36 -17.22 -17.41
CA ARG A 107 9.31 -16.98 -18.85
C ARG A 107 9.20 -15.49 -19.19
N GLY A 108 9.19 -14.61 -18.20
CA GLY A 108 9.20 -13.16 -18.38
C GLY A 108 10.51 -12.63 -18.94
N VAL A 109 10.53 -11.34 -19.27
CA VAL A 109 11.78 -10.59 -19.42
C VAL A 109 12.54 -10.62 -18.09
N GLN A 110 11.80 -10.61 -16.98
CA GLN A 110 12.24 -10.89 -15.62
C GLN A 110 11.15 -11.76 -14.96
N GLY A 111 11.55 -12.77 -14.19
CA GLY A 111 10.59 -13.65 -13.49
C GLY A 111 9.49 -14.27 -14.37
N GLY A 112 8.22 -14.08 -14.00
CA GLY A 112 7.04 -14.60 -14.69
C GLY A 112 6.51 -13.66 -15.77
N ALA A 113 5.54 -14.11 -16.56
CA ALA A 113 4.84 -13.25 -17.52
C ALA A 113 3.37 -13.63 -17.64
N LEU A 114 2.55 -12.70 -18.11
CA LEU A 114 1.21 -13.00 -18.58
C LEU A 114 1.33 -13.82 -19.88
N GLU A 115 0.88 -15.07 -19.84
CA GLU A 115 0.69 -15.91 -21.01
C GLU A 115 -0.76 -15.88 -21.47
N VAL A 116 -0.94 -15.53 -22.75
CA VAL A 116 -2.24 -15.48 -23.41
C VAL A 116 -2.28 -16.51 -24.51
N THR A 117 -3.21 -17.47 -24.40
CA THR A 117 -3.26 -18.66 -25.27
C THR A 117 -4.40 -18.67 -26.27
N GLY A 118 -5.30 -17.70 -26.19
CA GLY A 118 -6.44 -17.61 -27.10
C GLY A 118 -7.22 -16.32 -26.89
N VAL A 119 -8.35 -16.22 -27.61
CA VAL A 119 -9.19 -15.03 -27.64
C VAL A 119 -10.49 -15.29 -26.90
N LEU A 120 -10.93 -14.31 -26.10
CA LEU A 120 -12.23 -14.39 -25.42
C LEU A 120 -13.39 -14.41 -26.44
N PRO A 121 -14.45 -15.19 -26.17
CA PRO A 121 -15.65 -15.18 -27.00
C PRO A 121 -16.38 -13.84 -26.90
N ARG A 122 -17.36 -13.61 -27.80
CA ARG A 122 -18.22 -12.41 -27.81
C ARG A 122 -17.46 -11.07 -27.74
N ARG A 123 -16.27 -11.00 -28.37
CA ARG A 123 -15.38 -9.83 -28.33
C ARG A 123 -15.02 -9.39 -26.90
N GLY A 124 -14.90 -10.38 -26.01
CA GLY A 124 -14.55 -10.15 -24.61
C GLY A 124 -13.19 -9.47 -24.47
N ARG A 125 -13.07 -8.64 -23.43
CA ARG A 125 -11.90 -7.80 -23.16
C ARG A 125 -11.54 -7.88 -21.69
N VAL A 126 -10.30 -8.22 -21.37
CA VAL A 126 -9.79 -8.18 -20.01
C VAL A 126 -9.18 -6.79 -19.73
N PHE A 127 -9.43 -6.22 -18.56
CA PHE A 127 -9.01 -4.86 -18.24
C PHE A 127 -8.78 -4.61 -16.76
N TYR A 128 -7.93 -3.63 -16.47
CA TYR A 128 -7.87 -2.96 -15.17
C TYR A 128 -8.71 -1.68 -15.18
N PRO A 129 -9.35 -1.29 -14.06
CA PRO A 129 -10.04 0.00 -13.97
C PRO A 129 -9.10 1.16 -14.27
N ALA A 130 -9.53 2.12 -15.11
CA ALA A 130 -8.73 3.33 -15.36
C ALA A 130 -8.84 4.35 -14.22
N LYS A 131 -9.97 4.38 -13.51
CA LYS A 131 -10.18 5.28 -12.35
C LYS A 131 -9.11 5.04 -11.28
N GLY A 132 -8.40 6.11 -10.93
CA GLY A 132 -7.25 6.07 -10.03
C GLY A 132 -5.94 5.70 -10.73
N ASN A 133 -5.95 4.74 -11.65
CA ASN A 133 -4.75 4.23 -12.34
C ASN A 133 -4.28 5.10 -13.52
N ILE A 134 -5.12 6.01 -14.02
CA ILE A 134 -4.77 7.00 -15.07
C ILE A 134 -4.95 8.42 -14.54
N ALA A 135 -3.94 9.27 -14.73
CA ALA A 135 -3.92 10.68 -14.31
C ALA A 135 -4.66 11.62 -15.29
N TYR A 136 -5.79 11.18 -15.83
CA TYR A 136 -6.58 11.94 -16.81
C TYR A 136 -7.09 13.25 -16.21
N ARG A 137 -7.03 14.34 -16.99
CA ARG A 137 -7.58 15.65 -16.65
C ARG A 137 -8.23 16.25 -17.89
N ALA A 138 -9.43 16.80 -17.72
CA ALA A 138 -10.22 17.33 -18.84
C ALA A 138 -9.67 18.65 -19.44
N GLU A 139 -8.65 19.26 -18.82
CA GLU A 139 -8.10 20.56 -19.22
C GLU A 139 -6.68 20.47 -19.82
N GLY A 140 -6.23 19.26 -20.14
CA GLY A 140 -4.86 19.01 -20.56
C GLY A 140 -4.20 17.96 -19.68
N TRP A 141 -3.73 16.88 -20.29
CA TRP A 141 -3.02 15.82 -19.59
C TRP A 141 -2.01 15.10 -20.48
N GLY A 142 -1.07 14.43 -19.83
CA GLY A 142 -0.09 13.56 -20.48
C GLY A 142 0.05 12.26 -19.70
N GLY A 143 0.70 11.28 -20.33
CA GLY A 143 0.86 9.96 -19.76
C GLY A 143 1.80 9.10 -20.59
N ALA A 144 2.04 7.89 -20.10
CA ALA A 144 2.67 6.86 -20.89
C ALA A 144 2.19 5.47 -20.48
N VAL A 145 2.33 4.51 -21.38
CA VAL A 145 2.19 3.08 -21.09
C VAL A 145 3.43 2.37 -21.61
N SER A 146 4.03 1.53 -20.78
CA SER A 146 5.22 0.73 -21.08
C SER A 146 4.88 -0.75 -20.87
N PHE A 147 5.33 -1.62 -21.76
CA PHE A 147 5.14 -3.06 -21.63
C PHE A 147 6.10 -3.81 -22.53
N TRP A 148 6.31 -5.09 -22.25
CA TRP A 148 7.12 -5.99 -23.06
C TRP A 148 6.22 -7.02 -23.74
N LEU A 149 6.55 -7.36 -24.99
CA LEU A 149 5.83 -8.35 -25.79
C LEU A 149 6.78 -9.45 -26.28
N ASN A 150 6.29 -10.68 -26.31
CA ASN A 150 6.93 -11.82 -26.97
C ASN A 150 5.87 -12.58 -27.79
N THR A 151 5.88 -12.36 -29.10
CA THR A 151 4.96 -13.00 -30.05
C THR A 151 5.51 -12.92 -31.47
N ASP A 152 4.99 -13.75 -32.37
CA ASP A 152 5.11 -13.54 -33.82
C ASP A 152 3.76 -13.03 -34.33
N PRO A 153 3.62 -11.73 -34.62
CA PRO A 153 2.35 -11.15 -35.03
C PRO A 153 1.88 -11.68 -36.41
N ASN A 154 2.79 -12.20 -37.23
CA ASN A 154 2.43 -12.79 -38.53
C ASN A 154 1.85 -14.20 -38.40
N LYS A 155 2.29 -14.97 -37.39
CA LYS A 155 1.93 -16.39 -37.23
C LYS A 155 1.01 -16.71 -36.05
N SER A 156 1.14 -15.99 -34.93
CA SER A 156 0.48 -16.34 -33.66
C SER A 156 -0.93 -15.77 -33.51
N LEU A 157 -1.25 -14.67 -34.19
CA LEU A 157 -2.52 -13.97 -34.02
C LEU A 157 -3.67 -14.66 -34.77
N GLN A 158 -4.76 -14.93 -34.07
CA GLN A 158 -5.96 -15.62 -34.60
C GLN A 158 -6.99 -14.67 -35.24
N THR A 159 -6.83 -13.36 -35.06
CA THR A 159 -7.76 -12.34 -35.57
C THR A 159 -7.11 -11.45 -36.63
N PRO A 160 -7.92 -10.84 -37.52
CA PRO A 160 -7.42 -9.87 -38.49
C PRO A 160 -6.67 -8.69 -37.85
N PHE A 161 -7.08 -8.24 -36.68
CA PHE A 161 -6.41 -7.18 -35.92
C PHE A 161 -6.31 -7.58 -34.45
N CYS A 162 -5.30 -7.03 -33.75
CA CYS A 162 -4.99 -7.35 -32.36
C CYS A 162 -4.45 -6.10 -31.69
N ASP A 163 -4.96 -5.78 -30.49
CA ASP A 163 -4.52 -4.63 -29.72
C ASP A 163 -3.86 -5.15 -28.42
N PRO A 164 -2.52 -5.27 -28.35
CA PRO A 164 -1.86 -5.62 -27.10
C PRO A 164 -2.30 -4.74 -25.92
N VAL A 165 -2.50 -3.44 -26.17
CA VAL A 165 -2.98 -2.48 -25.17
C VAL A 165 -3.95 -1.51 -25.81
N GLN A 166 -5.07 -1.25 -25.14
CA GLN A 166 -6.04 -0.23 -25.54
C GLN A 166 -6.63 0.45 -24.30
N ILE A 167 -6.63 1.78 -24.26
CA ILE A 167 -7.26 2.58 -23.21
C ILE A 167 -8.42 3.35 -23.82
N THR A 168 -9.63 3.12 -23.33
CA THR A 168 -10.86 3.74 -23.84
C THR A 168 -12.06 3.44 -22.94
N GLU A 169 -13.18 4.13 -23.13
CA GLU A 169 -14.47 3.74 -22.54
C GLU A 169 -15.11 2.52 -23.22
N LYS A 170 -15.02 2.47 -24.54
CA LYS A 170 -15.78 1.50 -25.36
C LYS A 170 -14.96 0.93 -26.51
N GLY A 171 -14.29 1.81 -27.25
CA GLY A 171 -13.46 1.51 -28.41
C GLY A 171 -12.84 2.79 -28.97
N ALA A 172 -12.04 2.66 -30.03
CA ALA A 172 -11.29 3.76 -30.64
C ALA A 172 -12.06 5.09 -30.87
N GLY A 173 -13.36 5.03 -31.19
CA GLY A 173 -14.19 6.22 -31.42
C GLY A 173 -14.65 6.98 -30.16
N ASN A 174 -14.29 6.52 -28.96
CA ASN A 174 -14.70 7.11 -27.68
C ASN A 174 -13.52 7.75 -26.94
N GLY A 175 -12.54 8.27 -27.69
CA GLY A 175 -11.26 8.65 -27.14
C GLY A 175 -10.47 7.38 -26.91
N GLY A 176 -9.45 7.13 -27.71
CA GLY A 176 -8.68 5.90 -27.58
C GLY A 176 -7.20 6.15 -27.74
N VAL A 177 -6.42 5.52 -26.86
CA VAL A 177 -4.98 5.35 -27.02
C VAL A 177 -4.69 3.87 -27.09
N TRP A 178 -4.01 3.40 -28.12
CA TRP A 178 -3.73 1.98 -28.27
C TRP A 178 -2.43 1.69 -29.01
N CYS A 179 -1.96 0.47 -28.80
CA CYS A 179 -0.98 -0.19 -29.64
C CYS A 179 -1.68 -1.36 -30.34
N ASP A 180 -1.46 -1.55 -31.63
CA ASP A 180 -2.06 -2.66 -32.37
C ASP A 180 -1.19 -3.23 -33.49
N PHE A 181 -1.57 -4.42 -33.95
CA PHE A 181 -1.09 -5.10 -35.15
C PHE A 181 -2.22 -5.20 -36.19
N PRO A 182 -2.26 -4.34 -37.22
CA PRO A 182 -3.30 -4.37 -38.26
C PRO A 182 -3.19 -5.59 -39.17
N ASP A 183 -4.23 -5.81 -39.99
CA ASP A 183 -4.32 -6.92 -40.95
C ASP A 183 -3.50 -6.71 -42.25
N VAL A 184 -2.36 -6.05 -42.14
CA VAL A 184 -1.38 -5.96 -43.23
C VAL A 184 -0.36 -7.09 -43.08
N LYS A 185 0.18 -7.63 -44.19
CA LYS A 185 1.15 -8.73 -44.16
C LYS A 185 2.37 -8.37 -45.02
N PRO A 186 3.60 -8.45 -44.50
CA PRO A 186 3.95 -8.62 -43.07
C PRO A 186 3.30 -7.57 -42.18
N ARG A 187 2.97 -7.94 -40.93
CA ARG A 187 2.27 -7.04 -40.01
C ARG A 187 3.12 -5.83 -39.66
N ASP A 188 2.48 -4.67 -39.67
CA ASP A 188 2.98 -3.45 -39.06
C ASP A 188 2.64 -3.46 -37.56
N MET A 189 3.21 -2.51 -36.82
CA MET A 189 2.73 -2.13 -35.48
C MET A 189 2.38 -0.65 -35.48
N ARG A 190 1.33 -0.26 -34.75
CA ARG A 190 0.92 1.14 -34.71
C ARG A 190 0.67 1.61 -33.29
N LEU A 191 0.95 2.90 -33.06
CA LEU A 191 0.32 3.68 -32.00
C LEU A 191 -0.86 4.42 -32.62
N GLY A 192 -2.04 4.35 -32.00
CA GLY A 192 -3.20 5.16 -32.34
C GLY A 192 -3.63 6.05 -31.19
N ALA A 193 -3.95 7.30 -31.50
CA ALA A 193 -4.46 8.28 -30.53
C ALA A 193 -5.66 9.02 -31.13
N PHE A 194 -6.83 8.39 -31.14
CA PHE A 194 -8.02 8.94 -31.80
C PHE A 194 -8.90 9.70 -30.81
N PRO A 195 -9.39 10.89 -31.20
CA PRO A 195 -10.28 11.67 -30.34
C PRO A 195 -11.65 10.99 -30.21
N ALA A 196 -12.36 11.33 -29.14
CA ALA A 196 -13.76 10.98 -29.00
C ALA A 196 -14.60 11.63 -30.10
N VAL A 197 -15.42 10.82 -30.77
CA VAL A 197 -16.34 11.28 -31.80
C VAL A 197 -17.44 12.11 -31.13
N PRO A 198 -17.59 13.41 -31.48
CA PRO A 198 -18.68 14.22 -30.96
C PRO A 198 -20.05 13.63 -31.33
N LEU A 199 -21.09 13.96 -30.56
CA LEU A 199 -22.45 13.52 -30.86
C LEU A 199 -22.85 13.95 -32.28
N GLY A 200 -23.22 13.00 -33.14
CA GLY A 200 -23.55 13.24 -34.56
C GLY A 200 -22.34 13.35 -35.50
N GLY A 201 -21.11 13.27 -34.98
CA GLY A 201 -19.88 13.25 -35.76
C GLY A 201 -19.60 11.90 -36.42
N LYS A 202 -18.67 11.89 -37.39
CA LYS A 202 -18.15 10.68 -38.02
C LYS A 202 -16.76 10.35 -37.49
N PRO A 203 -16.43 9.07 -37.25
CA PRO A 203 -15.07 8.68 -36.88
C PRO A 203 -14.09 8.97 -38.01
N ILE A 204 -12.85 9.31 -37.65
CA ILE A 204 -11.74 9.40 -38.60
C ILE A 204 -11.39 7.97 -39.03
N PRO A 205 -11.42 7.62 -40.33
CA PRO A 205 -11.00 6.30 -40.79
C PRO A 205 -9.50 6.09 -40.57
N GLU A 206 -9.09 4.88 -40.19
CA GLU A 206 -7.65 4.54 -40.05
C GLU A 206 -6.86 4.60 -41.37
N THR A 207 -7.57 4.60 -42.50
CA THR A 207 -7.02 4.75 -43.84
C THR A 207 -6.89 6.21 -44.28
N ALA A 208 -7.38 7.15 -43.48
CA ALA A 208 -7.26 8.57 -43.78
C ALA A 208 -5.78 8.99 -43.77
N PRO A 209 -5.32 9.83 -44.71
CA PRO A 209 -3.92 10.29 -44.75
C PRO A 209 -3.46 10.99 -43.47
N ASP A 210 -4.38 11.63 -42.76
CA ASP A 210 -4.17 12.40 -41.53
C ASP A 210 -4.60 11.65 -40.27
N ALA A 211 -4.95 10.36 -40.38
CA ALA A 211 -5.32 9.53 -39.24
C ALA A 211 -4.25 9.63 -38.14
N PRO A 212 -4.62 9.81 -36.86
CA PRO A 212 -3.68 9.98 -35.76
C PRO A 212 -3.03 8.64 -35.40
N LEU A 213 -2.13 8.18 -36.28
CA LEU A 213 -1.39 6.92 -36.21
C LEU A 213 0.10 7.15 -36.41
N VAL A 214 0.93 6.55 -35.56
CA VAL A 214 2.36 6.30 -35.84
C VAL A 214 2.49 4.86 -36.29
N ARG A 215 3.25 4.58 -37.35
CA ARG A 215 3.40 3.23 -37.92
C ARG A 215 4.85 2.77 -37.93
N MET A 216 5.10 1.58 -37.42
CA MET A 216 6.31 0.79 -37.66
C MET A 216 6.00 -0.23 -38.75
N VAL A 217 6.53 -0.01 -39.95
CA VAL A 217 6.29 -0.91 -41.09
C VAL A 217 7.06 -2.21 -40.91
N ASN A 218 6.42 -3.36 -41.16
CA ASN A 218 7.02 -4.69 -41.04
C ASN A 218 7.73 -4.89 -39.69
N VAL A 219 6.94 -5.11 -38.64
CA VAL A 219 7.43 -5.15 -37.26
C VAL A 219 8.49 -6.23 -37.01
N GLY A 220 8.42 -7.36 -37.74
CA GLY A 220 9.46 -8.39 -37.73
C GLY A 220 9.54 -9.27 -36.47
N PHE A 221 8.79 -9.00 -35.41
CA PHE A 221 8.86 -9.74 -34.13
C PHE A 221 8.69 -11.25 -34.29
N GLN A 222 9.46 -12.02 -33.51
CA GLN A 222 9.41 -13.49 -33.49
C GLN A 222 9.11 -14.02 -32.08
N VAL A 223 8.50 -15.20 -32.01
CA VAL A 223 8.38 -15.94 -30.74
C VAL A 223 9.78 -16.26 -30.20
N GLY A 224 9.99 -15.98 -28.92
CA GLY A 224 11.28 -16.14 -28.24
C GLY A 224 12.07 -14.85 -28.09
N GLU A 225 11.66 -13.77 -28.76
CA GLU A 225 12.27 -12.44 -28.65
C GLU A 225 11.36 -11.51 -27.83
N TRP A 226 11.93 -10.83 -26.84
CA TRP A 226 11.25 -9.83 -26.03
C TRP A 226 11.46 -8.45 -26.64
N HIS A 227 10.36 -7.74 -26.91
CA HIS A 227 10.38 -6.38 -27.42
C HIS A 227 9.70 -5.41 -26.46
N HIS A 228 10.38 -4.31 -26.13
CA HIS A 228 9.87 -3.27 -25.24
C HIS A 228 9.11 -2.23 -26.06
N VAL A 229 7.86 -1.94 -25.69
CA VAL A 229 7.01 -0.98 -26.38
C VAL A 229 6.57 0.10 -25.39
N VAL A 230 6.71 1.37 -25.80
CA VAL A 230 6.20 2.52 -25.03
C VAL A 230 5.34 3.42 -25.91
N LEU A 231 4.15 3.76 -25.42
CA LEU A 231 3.30 4.82 -25.94
C LEU A 231 3.41 5.99 -24.96
N SER A 232 3.82 7.18 -25.41
CA SER A 232 3.91 8.35 -24.52
C SER A 232 3.29 9.59 -25.15
N TRP A 233 2.52 10.37 -24.38
CA TRP A 233 1.76 11.49 -24.92
C TRP A 233 1.68 12.70 -23.97
N THR A 234 1.48 13.86 -24.56
CA THR A 234 1.24 15.14 -23.87
C THR A 234 0.06 15.88 -24.47
N ASP A 235 -0.50 16.78 -23.67
CA ASP A 235 -1.47 17.79 -24.09
C ASP A 235 -2.75 17.24 -24.73
N PHE A 236 -3.16 16.03 -24.35
CA PHE A 236 -4.51 15.54 -24.67
C PHE A 236 -5.53 16.34 -23.87
N ASP A 237 -6.69 16.58 -24.47
CA ASP A 237 -7.79 17.40 -23.92
C ASP A 237 -7.40 18.85 -23.58
N SER A 238 -6.29 19.37 -24.14
CA SER A 238 -5.84 20.75 -23.91
C SER A 238 -6.73 21.82 -24.58
N GLY A 239 -7.60 21.39 -25.50
CA GLY A 239 -8.37 22.28 -26.38
C GLY A 239 -7.53 23.04 -27.42
N LYS A 240 -6.27 22.64 -27.63
CA LYS A 240 -5.32 23.28 -28.55
C LYS A 240 -4.69 22.25 -29.48
N PRO A 241 -4.21 22.64 -30.67
CA PRO A 241 -3.52 21.75 -31.59
C PRO A 241 -2.05 21.49 -31.20
N ASN A 242 -1.81 21.17 -29.93
CA ASN A 242 -0.48 20.94 -29.37
C ASN A 242 -0.28 19.51 -28.82
N ALA A 243 -1.25 18.61 -29.03
CA ALA A 243 -1.15 17.24 -28.59
C ALA A 243 0.04 16.54 -29.27
N SER A 244 0.79 15.77 -28.49
CA SER A 244 1.87 14.92 -28.99
C SER A 244 1.68 13.49 -28.53
N ALA A 245 2.00 12.51 -29.38
CA ALA A 245 2.06 11.10 -29.00
C ALA A 245 3.20 10.39 -29.73
N VAL A 246 4.00 9.62 -29.02
CA VAL A 246 5.25 9.03 -29.52
C VAL A 246 5.22 7.53 -29.31
N LEU A 247 5.61 6.79 -30.34
CA LEU A 247 5.84 5.36 -30.26
C LEU A 247 7.33 5.07 -30.10
N PHE A 248 7.67 4.25 -29.11
CA PHE A 248 9.01 3.70 -28.94
C PHE A 248 8.97 2.17 -29.01
N VAL A 249 10.02 1.59 -29.59
CA VAL A 249 10.29 0.16 -29.61
C VAL A 249 11.75 -0.09 -29.27
N ASP A 250 12.02 -0.99 -28.34
CA ASP A 250 13.35 -1.39 -27.88
C ASP A 250 14.22 -0.18 -27.51
N GLY A 251 13.64 0.72 -26.71
CA GLY A 251 14.28 1.94 -26.25
C GLY A 251 14.48 3.02 -27.32
N LYS A 252 13.99 2.82 -28.56
CA LYS A 252 14.19 3.74 -29.70
C LYS A 252 12.89 4.38 -30.13
N ARG A 253 12.93 5.69 -30.40
CA ARG A 253 11.81 6.43 -31.00
C ARG A 253 11.56 5.93 -32.43
N ILE A 254 10.33 5.51 -32.71
CA ILE A 254 9.88 5.10 -34.06
C ILE A 254 9.28 6.28 -34.81
N GLY A 255 8.47 7.09 -34.13
CA GLY A 255 7.83 8.26 -34.72
C GLY A 255 6.84 8.90 -33.77
N ASP A 256 6.25 10.01 -34.21
CA ASP A 256 5.35 10.81 -33.39
C ASP A 256 4.20 11.43 -34.18
N LEU A 257 3.13 11.71 -33.44
CA LEU A 257 2.02 12.58 -33.82
C LEU A 257 2.25 13.91 -33.14
N ARG A 258 2.10 15.00 -33.90
CA ARG A 258 2.16 16.38 -33.41
C ARG A 258 1.12 17.25 -34.11
N ASP A 259 1.07 18.51 -33.69
CA ASP A 259 0.38 19.62 -34.35
C ASP A 259 -1.12 19.37 -34.57
N ARG A 260 -1.78 18.78 -33.58
CA ARG A 260 -3.21 18.43 -33.64
C ARG A 260 -3.87 18.50 -32.27
N GLU A 261 -5.18 18.66 -32.27
CA GLU A 261 -5.98 18.55 -31.06
C GLU A 261 -6.43 17.09 -30.92
N ILE A 262 -6.32 16.54 -29.71
CA ILE A 262 -6.84 15.21 -29.38
C ILE A 262 -7.67 15.33 -28.10
N ALA A 263 -8.99 15.27 -28.24
CA ALA A 263 -9.93 15.31 -27.12
C ALA A 263 -10.42 13.90 -26.79
N MET A 264 -9.98 13.31 -25.68
CA MET A 264 -10.41 11.98 -25.22
C MET A 264 -11.77 12.02 -24.56
N ARG A 265 -12.09 13.09 -23.81
CA ARG A 265 -13.39 13.30 -23.16
C ARG A 265 -13.84 12.13 -22.29
N TRP A 266 -12.89 11.47 -21.64
CA TRP A 266 -13.15 10.27 -20.85
C TRP A 266 -13.96 10.53 -19.60
N ASN A 267 -14.91 9.64 -19.35
CA ASN A 267 -15.45 9.31 -18.05
C ASN A 267 -14.66 8.13 -17.46
N LEU A 268 -13.85 8.40 -16.43
CA LEU A 268 -13.00 7.39 -15.79
C LEU A 268 -13.78 6.24 -15.14
N ASP A 269 -15.05 6.42 -14.76
CA ASP A 269 -15.88 5.32 -14.24
C ASP A 269 -16.23 4.30 -15.34
N LYS A 270 -16.14 4.69 -16.62
CA LYS A 270 -16.42 3.84 -17.77
C LYS A 270 -15.16 3.43 -18.54
N THR A 271 -14.02 4.06 -18.24
CA THR A 271 -12.77 3.84 -18.96
C THR A 271 -12.03 2.62 -18.42
N GLY A 272 -11.57 1.76 -19.33
CA GLY A 272 -10.76 0.59 -19.01
C GLY A 272 -9.35 0.70 -19.58
N ILE A 273 -8.40 0.10 -18.87
CA ILE A 273 -7.04 -0.21 -19.34
C ILE A 273 -7.09 -1.64 -19.86
N TYR A 274 -7.46 -1.82 -21.13
CA TYR A 274 -7.58 -3.13 -21.75
C TYR A 274 -6.21 -3.66 -22.13
N ILE A 275 -5.95 -4.92 -21.79
CA ILE A 275 -4.72 -5.62 -22.15
C ILE A 275 -5.03 -6.88 -22.95
N ALA A 276 -4.08 -7.28 -23.79
CA ALA A 276 -4.11 -8.50 -24.57
C ALA A 276 -5.38 -8.71 -25.43
N LEU A 277 -5.84 -7.66 -26.11
CA LEU A 277 -7.05 -7.73 -26.90
C LEU A 277 -6.83 -8.50 -28.21
N SER A 278 -7.26 -9.76 -28.23
CA SER A 278 -6.95 -10.72 -29.30
C SER A 278 -5.44 -10.98 -29.48
N TYR A 279 -4.65 -10.65 -28.46
CA TYR A 279 -3.23 -10.92 -28.40
C TYR A 279 -2.98 -12.35 -27.96
N ILE A 280 -2.03 -13.02 -28.60
CA ILE A 280 -1.58 -14.37 -28.23
C ILE A 280 -0.06 -14.31 -28.17
N GLY A 281 0.51 -14.75 -27.04
CA GLY A 281 1.93 -14.60 -26.73
C GLY A 281 2.15 -14.34 -25.25
N LEU A 282 3.33 -13.82 -24.91
CA LEU A 282 3.66 -13.36 -23.57
C LEU A 282 3.64 -11.84 -23.50
N MET A 283 3.21 -11.30 -22.37
CA MET A 283 3.30 -9.89 -22.02
C MET A 283 3.91 -9.75 -20.63
N ASP A 284 4.76 -8.74 -20.45
CA ASP A 284 5.47 -8.57 -19.19
C ASP A 284 5.68 -7.08 -18.83
N GLU A 285 5.97 -6.80 -17.57
CA GLU A 285 6.39 -5.49 -17.06
C GLU A 285 5.48 -4.33 -17.54
N PHE A 286 4.16 -4.50 -17.38
CA PHE A 286 3.15 -3.54 -17.82
C PHE A 286 3.02 -2.39 -16.81
N ALA A 287 3.30 -1.16 -17.25
CA ALA A 287 3.27 0.04 -16.42
C ALA A 287 2.52 1.20 -17.08
N VAL A 288 1.83 2.01 -16.26
CA VAL A 288 1.17 3.25 -16.65
C VAL A 288 1.76 4.40 -15.86
N PHE A 289 2.03 5.52 -16.54
CA PHE A 289 2.68 6.70 -15.98
C PHE A 289 1.74 7.91 -16.02
N GLN A 290 1.85 8.74 -14.98
CA GLN A 290 1.05 9.96 -14.77
C GLN A 290 1.50 11.16 -15.62
N ARG A 291 2.54 10.97 -16.43
CA ARG A 291 3.11 11.97 -17.33
C ARG A 291 3.77 11.27 -18.51
N ALA A 292 4.07 12.06 -19.55
CA ALA A 292 4.94 11.60 -20.62
C ALA A 292 6.33 11.22 -20.10
N LEU A 293 6.95 10.28 -20.80
CA LEU A 293 8.33 9.86 -20.60
C LEU A 293 9.22 10.51 -21.66
N THR A 294 10.43 10.84 -21.24
CA THR A 294 11.48 11.31 -22.13
C THR A 294 12.16 10.15 -22.87
N ASP A 295 12.82 10.44 -23.98
CA ASP A 295 13.57 9.44 -24.76
C ASP A 295 14.63 8.71 -23.88
N ASP A 296 15.30 9.43 -22.95
CA ASP A 296 16.28 8.85 -22.02
C ASP A 296 15.64 7.92 -20.97
N GLU A 297 14.48 8.31 -20.43
CA GLU A 297 13.71 7.48 -19.50
C GLU A 297 13.22 6.18 -20.15
N VAL A 298 12.79 6.27 -21.41
CA VAL A 298 12.40 5.08 -22.19
C VAL A 298 13.61 4.19 -22.47
N ALA A 299 14.74 4.77 -22.84
CA ALA A 299 15.99 4.02 -23.03
C ALA A 299 16.50 3.38 -21.73
N LEU A 300 16.22 3.98 -20.57
CA LEU A 300 16.54 3.40 -19.26
C LEU A 300 15.62 2.21 -18.94
N LEU A 301 14.31 2.34 -19.13
CA LEU A 301 13.34 1.24 -18.94
C LEU A 301 13.68 0.04 -19.83
N HIS A 302 14.08 0.27 -21.08
CA HIS A 302 14.48 -0.82 -21.98
C HIS A 302 15.75 -1.54 -21.47
N ARG A 303 16.72 -0.79 -20.97
CA ARG A 303 18.02 -1.31 -20.53
C ARG A 303 17.94 -2.05 -19.20
N VAL A 304 16.97 -1.69 -18.36
CA VAL A 304 16.78 -2.23 -17.01
C VAL A 304 15.32 -2.68 -16.89
N PRO A 305 14.96 -3.87 -17.39
CA PRO A 305 13.57 -4.32 -17.46
C PRO A 305 12.88 -4.42 -16.09
N ASP A 306 13.62 -4.76 -15.03
CA ASP A 306 13.17 -4.82 -13.63
C ASP A 306 13.25 -3.48 -12.89
N LEU A 307 13.48 -2.36 -13.58
CA LEU A 307 13.59 -1.04 -12.94
C LEU A 307 12.37 -0.71 -12.08
N LEU A 308 11.20 -1.26 -12.39
CA LEU A 308 9.97 -1.02 -11.66
C LEU A 308 9.67 -2.09 -10.59
N ALA A 309 10.49 -3.13 -10.46
CA ALA A 309 10.24 -4.24 -9.54
C ALA A 309 10.16 -3.81 -8.05
N GLU A 310 10.82 -2.72 -7.65
CA GLU A 310 10.68 -2.15 -6.30
C GLU A 310 9.30 -1.57 -6.01
N LEU A 311 8.49 -1.28 -7.04
CA LEU A 311 7.10 -0.88 -6.86
C LEU A 311 6.23 -2.05 -6.43
N LYS A 312 6.66 -3.30 -6.65
CA LYS A 312 5.88 -4.46 -6.24
C LYS A 312 5.62 -4.38 -4.75
N THR A 313 4.35 -4.22 -4.38
CA THR A 313 3.95 -4.58 -3.02
C THR A 313 4.15 -6.08 -2.92
N PRO A 314 4.96 -6.61 -1.99
CA PRO A 314 5.31 -8.03 -2.01
C PRO A 314 4.06 -8.92 -2.02
N ALA A 315 3.68 -9.40 -3.20
CA ALA A 315 2.84 -10.57 -3.36
C ALA A 315 3.80 -11.75 -3.24
N LYS A 316 3.52 -12.64 -2.29
CA LYS A 316 3.99 -14.03 -2.18
C LYS A 316 5.45 -14.36 -2.60
N ALA A 317 6.43 -13.60 -2.12
CA ALA A 317 7.69 -14.23 -1.73
C ALA A 317 7.47 -14.96 -0.40
N ASP A 318 7.65 -16.28 -0.39
CA ASP A 318 8.15 -16.97 0.80
C ASP A 318 9.46 -16.28 1.21
N GLU A 319 9.41 -15.23 2.05
CA GLU A 319 10.51 -14.80 2.91
C GLU A 319 10.09 -13.63 3.81
N ALA A 320 9.64 -14.04 5.00
CA ALA A 320 9.56 -13.30 6.25
C ALA A 320 8.51 -12.18 6.41
N THR A 321 7.47 -12.48 7.19
CA THR A 321 6.63 -11.46 7.81
C THR A 321 7.47 -10.60 8.76
N ALA A 322 6.96 -9.42 9.16
CA ALA A 322 7.60 -8.64 10.22
C ALA A 322 7.89 -9.51 11.48
N VAL A 323 7.02 -10.49 11.76
CA VAL A 323 7.23 -11.50 12.80
C VAL A 323 8.46 -12.36 12.50
N THR A 324 8.57 -12.94 11.30
CA THR A 324 9.73 -13.79 10.94
C THR A 324 11.05 -13.02 10.97
N GLU A 325 11.08 -11.77 10.49
CA GLU A 325 12.29 -10.93 10.56
C GLU A 325 12.66 -10.59 12.00
N LEU A 326 11.68 -10.23 12.83
CA LEU A 326 11.93 -10.00 14.25
C LEU A 326 12.43 -11.27 14.95
N VAL A 327 11.88 -12.45 14.64
CA VAL A 327 12.36 -13.74 15.18
C VAL A 327 13.83 -13.96 14.82
N LYS A 328 14.23 -13.70 13.57
CA LYS A 328 15.63 -13.81 13.12
C LYS A 328 16.54 -12.84 13.89
N LEU A 329 16.15 -11.58 14.02
CA LEU A 329 16.92 -10.56 14.76
C LEU A 329 17.08 -10.96 16.23
N LEU A 330 15.99 -11.42 16.86
CA LEU A 330 15.96 -11.76 18.27
C LEU A 330 16.71 -13.07 18.60
N ALA A 331 16.87 -13.99 17.64
CA ALA A 331 17.63 -15.23 17.81
C ALA A 331 19.15 -15.02 17.97
N GLY A 332 19.70 -13.91 17.46
CA GLY A 332 21.13 -13.61 17.48
C GLY A 332 21.63 -12.88 18.73
N VAL A 333 20.75 -12.49 19.65
CA VAL A 333 21.07 -11.55 20.72
C VAL A 333 21.70 -12.28 21.92
N ARG A 334 22.98 -12.02 22.21
CA ARG A 334 23.59 -12.36 23.51
C ARG A 334 23.45 -11.14 24.43
N ARG A 335 22.64 -11.26 25.48
CA ARG A 335 22.18 -10.09 26.26
C ARG A 335 22.98 -9.90 27.54
N GLY A 336 23.63 -8.73 27.68
CA GLY A 336 23.98 -8.15 28.97
C GLY A 336 22.77 -7.44 29.60
N ASP A 337 22.97 -6.65 30.65
CA ASP A 337 21.88 -5.95 31.35
C ASP A 337 21.08 -5.04 30.41
N ALA A 338 19.74 -5.09 30.51
CA ALA A 338 18.85 -4.23 29.74
C ALA A 338 18.95 -2.76 30.19
N PRO A 339 18.75 -1.78 29.29
CA PRO A 339 18.61 -0.39 29.69
C PRO A 339 17.53 -0.24 30.76
N SER A 340 17.84 0.46 31.85
CA SER A 340 16.88 0.71 32.93
C SER A 340 15.80 1.70 32.45
N PRO A 341 14.51 1.46 32.78
CA PRO A 341 13.46 2.40 32.45
C PRO A 341 13.67 3.75 33.18
N PRO A 342 13.36 4.89 32.54
CA PRO A 342 13.30 6.16 33.24
C PRO A 342 12.22 6.11 34.33
N ALA A 343 12.45 6.84 35.43
CA ALA A 343 11.45 6.96 36.49
C ALA A 343 10.19 7.67 35.95
N PHE A 344 9.02 7.11 36.22
CA PHE A 344 7.74 7.71 35.81
C PHE A 344 7.31 8.80 36.82
N PRO A 345 6.81 9.96 36.36
CA PRO A 345 6.69 10.38 34.96
C PRO A 345 8.03 10.82 34.34
N PHE A 346 8.13 10.73 33.01
CA PHE A 346 9.30 11.17 32.25
C PHE A 346 8.88 11.95 31.00
N ASP A 347 9.79 12.79 30.50
CA ASP A 347 9.54 13.66 29.35
C ASP A 347 9.77 12.95 27.99
N ALA A 348 9.44 13.65 26.91
CA ALA A 348 9.56 13.13 25.55
C ALA A 348 11.03 12.85 25.13
N ALA A 349 12.00 13.57 25.69
CA ALA A 349 13.41 13.33 25.38
C ALA A 349 13.89 12.03 26.02
N ALA A 350 13.51 11.80 27.29
CA ALA A 350 13.77 10.56 28.01
C ALA A 350 13.06 9.37 27.34
N ALA A 351 11.79 9.53 26.92
CA ALA A 351 11.04 8.51 26.22
C ALA A 351 11.73 8.07 24.92
N LYS A 352 12.10 9.04 24.07
CA LYS A 352 12.79 8.79 22.79
C LYS A 352 14.16 8.14 22.99
N LYS A 353 14.94 8.65 23.95
CA LYS A 353 16.25 8.07 24.29
C LYS A 353 16.09 6.63 24.77
N TYR A 354 15.15 6.37 25.67
CA TYR A 354 14.90 5.03 26.19
C TYR A 354 14.45 4.06 25.09
N GLN A 355 13.55 4.48 24.19
CA GLN A 355 13.14 3.69 23.03
C GLN A 355 14.34 3.33 22.12
N GLN A 356 15.23 4.29 21.85
CA GLN A 356 16.44 4.08 21.04
C GLN A 356 17.47 3.16 21.71
N ASP A 357 17.74 3.39 22.99
CA ASP A 357 18.67 2.55 23.77
C ASP A 357 18.15 1.10 23.83
N TYR A 358 16.85 0.92 24.07
CA TYR A 358 16.23 -0.41 24.18
C TYR A 358 16.19 -1.14 22.83
N ALA A 359 15.88 -0.42 21.74
CA ALA A 359 15.94 -0.97 20.38
C ALA A 359 17.36 -1.44 20.04
N THR A 360 18.37 -0.61 20.34
CA THR A 360 19.79 -0.93 20.14
C THR A 360 20.21 -2.15 20.95
N TRP A 361 19.82 -2.22 22.22
CA TRP A 361 20.12 -3.37 23.08
C TRP A 361 19.44 -4.67 22.61
N LEU A 362 18.19 -4.59 22.13
CA LEU A 362 17.48 -5.73 21.54
C LEU A 362 18.01 -6.14 20.16
N GLY A 363 18.78 -5.28 19.48
CA GLY A 363 19.19 -5.51 18.09
C GLY A 363 18.03 -5.42 17.09
N VAL A 364 17.03 -4.60 17.37
CA VAL A 364 15.84 -4.40 16.51
C VAL A 364 15.66 -2.91 16.18
N PRO A 365 14.98 -2.55 15.08
CA PRO A 365 14.73 -1.14 14.76
C PRO A 365 13.68 -0.52 15.72
N THR A 366 13.69 0.80 15.88
CA THR A 366 12.65 1.51 16.68
C THR A 366 11.27 1.49 16.02
N SER A 367 11.21 1.20 14.72
CA SER A 367 9.97 1.03 13.97
C SER A 367 10.13 0.03 12.85
N ILE A 368 9.05 -0.67 12.51
CA ILE A 368 8.97 -1.65 11.43
C ILE A 368 7.74 -1.38 10.58
N ARG A 369 7.72 -1.92 9.36
CA ARG A 369 6.55 -1.92 8.48
C ARG A 369 6.18 -3.36 8.14
N ASN A 370 4.88 -3.68 8.19
CA ASN A 370 4.39 -5.02 7.90
C ASN A 370 3.90 -5.19 6.45
N GLN A 371 3.39 -6.38 6.13
CA GLN A 371 2.96 -6.79 4.79
C GLN A 371 1.74 -6.04 4.21
N VAL A 372 1.08 -5.20 5.01
CA VAL A 372 0.00 -4.31 4.55
C VAL A 372 0.40 -2.83 4.63
N GLY A 373 1.69 -2.55 4.78
CA GLY A 373 2.20 -1.20 4.90
C GLY A 373 1.88 -0.52 6.24
N GLN A 374 1.39 -1.24 7.24
CA GLN A 374 1.17 -0.70 8.58
C GLN A 374 2.52 -0.54 9.30
N GLU A 375 2.74 0.64 9.86
CA GLU A 375 3.95 0.95 10.61
C GLU A 375 3.72 0.68 12.10
N LEU A 376 4.67 0.00 12.75
CA LEU A 376 4.63 -0.27 14.19
C LEU A 376 5.88 0.30 14.86
N VAL A 377 5.71 0.83 16.07
CA VAL A 377 6.78 1.44 16.86
C VAL A 377 7.09 0.60 18.09
N LEU A 378 8.37 0.48 18.45
CA LEU A 378 8.79 -0.25 19.63
C LEU A 378 8.38 0.53 20.89
N VAL A 379 7.62 -0.09 21.78
CA VAL A 379 7.30 0.42 23.10
C VAL A 379 8.13 -0.36 24.12
N PRO A 380 9.11 0.29 24.78
CA PRO A 380 9.94 -0.39 25.78
C PRO A 380 9.14 -0.63 27.08
N PRO A 381 9.52 -1.67 27.88
CA PRO A 381 8.87 -1.98 29.14
C PRO A 381 9.14 -0.91 30.20
N GLY A 382 8.35 -0.88 31.26
CA GLY A 382 8.50 0.09 32.34
C GLY A 382 7.48 -0.09 33.45
N GLN A 383 7.51 0.80 34.43
CA GLN A 383 6.55 0.85 35.52
C GLN A 383 5.86 2.21 35.52
N PHE A 384 4.55 2.22 35.72
CA PHE A 384 3.75 3.44 35.79
C PHE A 384 2.59 3.30 36.77
N LEU A 385 1.95 4.44 37.05
CA LEU A 385 0.70 4.49 37.78
C LEU A 385 -0.44 4.47 36.76
N MET A 386 -1.14 3.34 36.65
CA MET A 386 -2.27 3.14 35.75
C MET A 386 -3.55 3.67 36.41
N GLY A 387 -4.43 4.32 35.65
CA GLY A 387 -5.64 4.99 36.16
C GLY A 387 -5.46 6.49 36.42
N SER A 388 -6.52 7.13 36.93
CA SER A 388 -6.60 8.57 37.20
C SER A 388 -6.65 8.87 38.71
N PRO A 389 -6.06 9.99 39.16
CA PRO A 389 -6.18 10.42 40.54
C PRO A 389 -7.62 10.84 40.85
N ALA A 390 -8.01 10.76 42.12
CA ALA A 390 -9.41 10.96 42.53
C ALA A 390 -9.96 12.36 42.26
N ASP A 391 -9.08 13.35 42.09
CA ASP A 391 -9.38 14.74 41.77
C ASP A 391 -9.26 15.07 40.27
N GLU A 392 -8.89 14.11 39.41
CA GLU A 392 -8.89 14.32 37.96
C GLU A 392 -10.32 14.58 37.47
N PRO A 393 -10.57 15.68 36.72
CA PRO A 393 -11.89 15.93 36.17
C PRO A 393 -12.33 14.79 35.24
N GLY A 394 -13.38 14.09 35.65
CA GLY A 394 -13.89 12.92 34.95
C GLY A 394 -13.44 11.57 35.49
N HIS A 395 -12.78 11.55 36.64
CA HIS A 395 -12.48 10.31 37.34
C HIS A 395 -13.73 9.46 37.62
N ALA A 396 -13.67 8.18 37.29
CA ALA A 396 -14.74 7.22 37.51
C ALA A 396 -14.31 6.11 38.49
N THR A 397 -15.16 5.82 39.49
CA THR A 397 -14.93 4.78 40.53
C THR A 397 -15.99 3.67 40.54
N SER A 398 -17.06 3.83 39.77
CA SER A 398 -18.24 2.96 39.81
C SER A 398 -18.19 1.87 38.73
N GLU A 399 -18.87 2.11 37.62
CA GLU A 399 -19.01 1.19 36.49
C GLU A 399 -17.69 0.99 35.74
N TYR A 400 -16.91 2.07 35.62
CA TYR A 400 -15.61 2.10 34.99
C TYR A 400 -14.54 2.51 36.01
N ASP A 401 -13.92 1.53 36.68
CA ASP A 401 -12.98 1.80 37.79
C ASP A 401 -11.62 2.27 37.26
N GLU A 402 -11.37 3.56 37.38
CA GLU A 402 -10.14 4.23 36.98
C GLU A 402 -9.18 4.47 38.14
N THR A 403 -9.43 3.90 39.33
CA THR A 403 -8.60 4.16 40.51
C THR A 403 -7.15 3.78 40.27
N GLN A 404 -6.25 4.71 40.62
CA GLN A 404 -4.82 4.56 40.44
C GLN A 404 -4.22 3.35 41.17
N HIS A 405 -3.35 2.62 40.47
CA HIS A 405 -2.61 1.49 41.01
C HIS A 405 -1.29 1.29 40.22
N PRO A 406 -0.21 0.78 40.87
CA PRO A 406 1.06 0.63 40.21
C PRO A 406 1.10 -0.63 39.33
N VAL A 407 1.61 -0.49 38.11
CA VAL A 407 1.74 -1.59 37.14
C VAL A 407 3.14 -1.61 36.53
N ARG A 408 3.71 -2.81 36.40
CA ARG A 408 5.01 -3.05 35.77
C ARG A 408 4.85 -3.93 34.53
N LEU A 409 5.25 -3.41 33.37
CA LEU A 409 5.47 -4.18 32.15
C LEU A 409 6.94 -4.61 32.10
N THR A 410 7.21 -5.89 31.83
CA THR A 410 8.60 -6.42 31.73
C THR A 410 9.01 -6.82 30.33
N GLN A 411 8.06 -6.90 29.40
CA GLN A 411 8.34 -7.19 28.00
C GLN A 411 8.15 -5.94 27.14
N PRO A 412 9.05 -5.68 26.17
CA PRO A 412 8.78 -4.73 25.10
C PRO A 412 7.71 -5.30 24.16
N PHE A 413 7.07 -4.44 23.40
CA PHE A 413 6.19 -4.83 22.30
C PHE A 413 6.27 -3.80 21.18
N TYR A 414 5.92 -4.17 19.97
CA TYR A 414 5.62 -3.16 18.95
C TYR A 414 4.13 -2.84 18.99
N LEU A 415 3.78 -1.57 18.80
CA LEU A 415 2.39 -1.13 18.66
C LEU A 415 2.22 -0.40 17.33
N ALA A 416 1.13 -0.67 16.61
CA ALA A 416 0.81 0.06 15.40
C ALA A 416 0.75 1.56 15.68
N ARG A 417 1.47 2.33 14.85
CA ARG A 417 1.58 3.80 14.97
C ARG A 417 0.20 4.48 14.93
N HIS A 418 -0.72 3.87 14.19
CA HIS A 418 -2.04 4.33 13.84
C HIS A 418 -3.06 3.22 14.13
N GLU A 419 -4.35 3.55 14.23
CA GLU A 419 -5.41 2.55 14.14
C GLU A 419 -5.32 1.78 12.81
N THR A 420 -5.85 0.56 12.78
CA THR A 420 -5.94 -0.21 11.55
C THR A 420 -6.87 0.49 10.58
N SER A 421 -6.35 0.84 9.40
CA SER A 421 -7.11 1.59 8.39
C SER A 421 -8.07 0.72 7.58
N VAL A 422 -9.04 1.34 6.93
CA VAL A 422 -9.98 0.69 5.99
C VAL A 422 -9.22 -0.03 4.87
N GLY A 423 -8.16 0.55 4.32
CA GLY A 423 -7.34 -0.07 3.28
C GLY A 423 -6.60 -1.31 3.75
N GLN A 424 -6.03 -1.26 4.96
CA GLN A 424 -5.37 -2.40 5.60
C GLN A 424 -6.34 -3.53 5.90
N PHE A 425 -7.53 -3.22 6.45
CA PHE A 425 -8.55 -4.22 6.72
C PHE A 425 -9.15 -4.81 5.43
N ARG A 426 -9.33 -3.99 4.39
CA ARG A 426 -9.76 -4.47 3.06
C ARG A 426 -8.76 -5.45 2.46
N ALA A 427 -7.45 -5.21 2.59
CA ALA A 427 -6.44 -6.14 2.11
C ALA A 427 -6.59 -7.54 2.76
N PHE A 428 -6.92 -7.59 4.06
CA PHE A 428 -7.28 -8.83 4.75
C PHE A 428 -8.55 -9.46 4.16
N VAL A 429 -9.64 -8.68 4.06
CA VAL A 429 -10.93 -9.19 3.55
C VAL A 429 -10.80 -9.70 2.11
N GLU A 430 -10.12 -8.98 1.23
CA GLU A 430 -9.93 -9.41 -0.17
C GLU A 430 -9.11 -10.70 -0.28
N ARG A 431 -8.09 -10.88 0.57
CA ARG A 431 -7.22 -12.07 0.53
C ARG A 431 -7.86 -13.30 1.16
N THR A 432 -8.79 -13.12 2.08
CA THR A 432 -9.38 -14.22 2.87
C THR A 432 -10.85 -14.46 2.57
N GLN A 433 -11.49 -13.55 1.83
CA GLN A 433 -12.94 -13.49 1.64
C GLN A 433 -13.70 -13.41 2.97
N TYR A 434 -13.09 -12.76 3.97
CA TYR A 434 -13.65 -12.64 5.31
C TYR A 434 -14.93 -11.81 5.32
N VAL A 435 -15.92 -12.25 6.09
CA VAL A 435 -17.17 -11.53 6.33
C VAL A 435 -17.19 -11.10 7.80
N SER A 436 -17.20 -9.79 8.04
CA SER A 436 -17.19 -9.21 9.39
C SER A 436 -18.45 -9.52 10.19
N ASP A 437 -18.39 -9.41 11.51
CA ASP A 437 -19.57 -9.55 12.37
C ASP A 437 -20.64 -8.51 12.03
N GLY A 438 -20.26 -7.27 11.70
CA GLY A 438 -21.21 -6.23 11.26
C GLY A 438 -21.94 -6.61 9.97
N GLU A 439 -21.27 -7.30 9.04
CA GLU A 439 -21.90 -7.86 7.84
C GLU A 439 -22.78 -9.09 8.15
N ARG A 440 -22.37 -9.95 9.09
CA ARG A 440 -23.12 -11.17 9.46
C ARG A 440 -24.36 -10.89 10.30
N ASN A 441 -24.32 -9.86 11.14
CA ASN A 441 -25.36 -9.56 12.13
C ASN A 441 -26.32 -8.44 11.69
N ASP A 442 -26.29 -8.08 10.41
CA ASP A 442 -27.11 -7.02 9.81
C ASP A 442 -26.99 -5.68 10.55
N GLY A 443 -25.77 -5.18 10.72
CA GLY A 443 -25.55 -3.87 11.32
C GLY A 443 -24.79 -3.87 12.63
N GLY A 444 -24.32 -2.68 12.97
CA GLY A 444 -23.93 -2.29 14.32
C GLY A 444 -24.62 -1.00 14.74
N ASN A 445 -24.23 -0.45 15.88
CA ASN A 445 -24.77 0.84 16.32
C ASN A 445 -24.13 2.01 15.56
N ALA A 446 -24.95 2.99 15.19
CA ALA A 446 -24.46 4.25 14.64
C ALA A 446 -25.40 5.40 14.99
N HIS A 447 -24.87 6.63 14.93
CA HIS A 447 -25.70 7.82 14.96
C HIS A 447 -26.45 7.96 13.63
N ASP A 448 -27.76 8.21 13.70
CA ASP A 448 -28.53 8.61 12.52
C ASP A 448 -28.37 10.11 12.21
N GLU A 449 -29.07 10.59 11.19
CA GLU A 449 -29.05 11.99 10.74
C GLU A 449 -29.46 12.99 11.84
N LEU A 450 -30.25 12.53 12.83
CA LEU A 450 -30.69 13.31 13.98
C LEU A 450 -29.79 13.13 15.22
N ALA A 451 -28.61 12.52 15.04
CA ALA A 451 -27.65 12.18 16.08
C ALA A 451 -28.12 11.12 17.09
N VAL A 452 -29.20 10.38 16.80
CA VAL A 452 -29.69 9.35 17.70
C VAL A 452 -28.83 8.10 17.57
N TRP A 453 -28.26 7.64 18.69
CA TRP A 453 -27.48 6.41 18.76
C TRP A 453 -28.39 5.19 18.85
N GLN A 454 -28.36 4.33 17.83
CA GLN A 454 -29.18 3.13 17.76
C GLN A 454 -28.58 2.08 16.83
N HIS A 455 -29.09 0.85 16.91
CA HIS A 455 -28.77 -0.19 15.93
C HIS A 455 -29.24 0.24 14.54
N ARG A 456 -28.38 0.09 13.53
CA ARG A 456 -28.66 0.51 12.17
C ARG A 456 -28.45 -0.66 11.21
N ALA A 457 -29.56 -1.21 10.72
CA ALA A 457 -29.55 -2.34 9.79
C ALA A 457 -28.66 -2.07 8.57
N GLY A 458 -27.93 -3.10 8.13
CA GLY A 458 -27.03 -3.04 6.99
C GLY A 458 -25.79 -2.14 7.16
N THR A 459 -25.50 -1.62 8.36
CA THR A 459 -24.24 -0.92 8.61
C THR A 459 -23.08 -1.89 8.79
N CYS A 460 -21.92 -1.55 8.25
CA CYS A 460 -20.71 -2.35 8.40
C CYS A 460 -19.48 -1.50 8.08
N TRP A 461 -18.29 -2.09 8.14
CA TRP A 461 -17.03 -1.38 7.85
C TRP A 461 -17.00 -0.74 6.44
N ARG A 462 -17.76 -1.27 5.46
CA ARG A 462 -17.90 -0.70 4.10
C ARG A 462 -18.95 0.41 4.03
N ARG A 463 -19.97 0.35 4.90
CA ARG A 463 -21.12 1.26 4.94
C ARG A 463 -21.38 1.65 6.40
N PRO A 464 -20.56 2.51 6.99
CA PRO A 464 -20.58 2.75 8.43
C PRO A 464 -21.79 3.58 8.90
N GLY A 465 -22.55 4.16 7.98
CA GLY A 465 -23.84 4.80 8.29
C GLY A 465 -23.75 6.25 8.79
N TYR A 466 -22.62 6.93 8.57
CA TYR A 466 -22.48 8.38 8.85
C TYR A 466 -23.40 9.23 7.97
N ALA A 467 -23.70 10.45 8.43
CA ALA A 467 -24.51 11.38 7.66
C ALA A 467 -23.79 11.81 6.36
N GLY A 468 -24.54 11.80 5.25
CA GLY A 468 -24.00 12.16 3.94
C GLY A 468 -23.57 13.63 3.86
N PRO A 469 -22.61 13.97 2.98
CA PRO A 469 -21.99 13.13 1.95
C PRO A 469 -20.73 12.36 2.43
N PHE A 470 -20.51 12.20 3.73
CA PHE A 470 -19.29 11.57 4.25
C PHE A 470 -19.22 10.06 3.98
N SER A 471 -18.02 9.57 3.67
CA SER A 471 -17.70 8.14 3.57
C SER A 471 -16.26 7.89 4.00
N LEU A 472 -15.99 6.72 4.59
CA LEU A 472 -14.64 6.35 4.97
C LEU A 472 -13.81 6.01 3.73
N ALA A 473 -12.74 6.76 3.53
CA ALA A 473 -11.69 6.44 2.56
C ALA A 473 -10.66 5.45 3.11
N GLU A 474 -9.78 4.93 2.25
CA GLU A 474 -8.73 3.95 2.55
C GLU A 474 -7.89 4.23 3.81
N HIS A 475 -7.66 5.50 4.09
CA HIS A 475 -6.76 6.01 5.13
C HIS A 475 -7.50 6.40 6.42
N HIS A 476 -8.81 6.16 6.52
CA HIS A 476 -9.56 6.29 7.78
C HIS A 476 -9.44 5.02 8.62
N PRO A 477 -9.66 5.09 9.95
CA PRO A 477 -9.73 3.90 10.79
C PRO A 477 -10.90 3.01 10.34
N VAL A 478 -10.68 1.70 10.34
CA VAL A 478 -11.76 0.74 10.15
C VAL A 478 -12.67 0.74 11.38
N VAL A 479 -13.98 0.76 11.16
CA VAL A 479 -15.02 0.74 12.21
C VAL A 479 -16.05 -0.33 11.91
N HIS A 480 -17.04 -0.52 12.78
CA HIS A 480 -18.01 -1.63 12.67
C HIS A 480 -17.32 -2.98 12.52
N VAL A 481 -16.21 -3.13 13.25
CA VAL A 481 -15.48 -4.37 13.43
C VAL A 481 -15.65 -4.80 14.88
N SER A 482 -15.90 -6.09 15.10
CA SER A 482 -15.95 -6.64 16.45
C SER A 482 -14.56 -7.01 16.96
N HIS A 483 -14.48 -7.38 18.24
CA HIS A 483 -13.26 -7.96 18.79
C HIS A 483 -12.86 -9.25 18.06
N ALA A 484 -13.84 -10.06 17.64
CA ALA A 484 -13.59 -11.28 16.88
C ALA A 484 -13.01 -10.99 15.48
N ASP A 485 -13.50 -9.94 14.82
CA ASP A 485 -12.98 -9.45 13.53
C ASP A 485 -11.53 -8.95 13.68
N ALA A 486 -11.26 -8.17 14.72
CA ALA A 486 -9.92 -7.66 15.03
C ALA A 486 -8.92 -8.80 15.30
N LEU A 487 -9.30 -9.82 16.06
CA LEU A 487 -8.46 -11.00 16.27
C LEU A 487 -8.29 -11.84 15.00
N ALA A 488 -9.29 -11.92 14.14
CA ALA A 488 -9.16 -12.60 12.84
C ALA A 488 -8.11 -11.91 11.96
N TYR A 489 -8.10 -10.58 11.98
CA TYR A 489 -7.09 -9.78 11.32
C TYR A 489 -5.67 -10.04 11.88
N CYS A 490 -5.50 -10.05 13.22
CA CYS A 490 -4.21 -10.39 13.85
C CYS A 490 -3.74 -11.81 13.48
N ARG A 491 -4.63 -12.80 13.50
CA ARG A 491 -4.31 -14.18 13.09
C ARG A 491 -3.87 -14.25 11.63
N TRP A 492 -4.54 -13.52 10.75
CA TRP A 492 -4.14 -13.43 9.36
C TRP A 492 -2.76 -12.80 9.19
N LEU A 493 -2.44 -11.74 9.94
CA LEU A 493 -1.11 -11.13 9.93
C LEU A 493 -0.01 -12.08 10.43
N ASN A 494 -0.35 -12.96 11.39
CA ASN A 494 0.57 -13.96 11.92
C ASN A 494 0.95 -15.04 10.89
N GLY A 495 0.02 -15.48 10.04
CA GLY A 495 0.25 -16.63 9.15
C GLY A 495 0.73 -17.86 9.94
N ASN A 496 1.84 -18.48 9.51
CA ASN A 496 2.52 -19.58 10.22
C ASN A 496 3.55 -19.07 11.24
N GLY A 497 3.30 -17.92 11.88
CA GLY A 497 4.25 -17.19 12.74
C GLY A 497 4.69 -17.91 14.02
N SER A 498 5.42 -17.19 14.87
CA SER A 498 5.95 -17.72 16.13
C SER A 498 4.99 -17.46 17.30
N ASP A 499 4.91 -18.38 18.26
CA ASP A 499 4.20 -18.11 19.52
C ASP A 499 4.88 -17.00 20.34
N SER A 500 6.20 -16.87 20.24
CA SER A 500 7.00 -15.91 21.01
C SER A 500 7.07 -14.50 20.40
N VAL A 501 6.73 -14.37 19.12
CA VAL A 501 6.68 -13.11 18.39
C VAL A 501 5.43 -13.14 17.53
N ARG A 502 4.36 -12.45 17.95
CA ARG A 502 3.05 -12.54 17.28
C ARG A 502 2.27 -11.25 17.33
N TYR A 503 1.52 -10.99 16.28
CA TYR A 503 0.44 -10.03 16.26
C TYR A 503 -0.68 -10.42 17.22
N ASP A 504 -1.17 -9.44 17.96
CA ASP A 504 -2.31 -9.52 18.85
C ASP A 504 -2.89 -8.11 19.04
N LEU A 505 -3.96 -7.97 19.83
CA LEU A 505 -4.37 -6.66 20.36
C LEU A 505 -3.46 -6.27 21.54
N PRO A 506 -3.26 -4.96 21.80
CA PRO A 506 -2.65 -4.54 23.05
C PRO A 506 -3.51 -5.00 24.24
N THR A 507 -2.89 -5.38 25.34
CA THR A 507 -3.60 -5.44 26.63
C THR A 507 -3.99 -4.03 27.02
N GLU A 508 -4.97 -3.92 27.91
CA GLU A 508 -5.42 -2.61 28.39
C GLU A 508 -4.28 -1.81 29.04
N THR A 509 -3.42 -2.49 29.79
CA THR A 509 -2.24 -1.89 30.42
C THR A 509 -1.18 -1.46 29.40
N GLU A 510 -0.87 -2.29 28.40
CA GLU A 510 0.04 -1.90 27.32
C GLU A 510 -0.49 -0.68 26.56
N TRP A 511 -1.80 -0.65 26.30
CA TRP A 511 -2.44 0.49 25.63
C TRP A 511 -2.29 1.77 26.47
N GLU A 512 -2.57 1.73 27.78
CA GLU A 512 -2.46 2.94 28.62
C GLU A 512 -1.01 3.40 28.79
N TRP A 513 -0.07 2.46 28.99
CA TRP A 513 1.36 2.77 29.03
C TRP A 513 1.82 3.46 27.74
N ALA A 514 1.41 2.91 26.60
CA ALA A 514 1.73 3.44 25.28
C ALA A 514 1.08 4.80 25.05
N CYS A 515 -0.17 5.00 25.50
CA CYS A 515 -0.91 6.26 25.39
C CYS A 515 -0.22 7.36 26.19
N ARG A 516 0.11 7.09 27.46
CA ARG A 516 0.77 8.02 28.36
C ARG A 516 2.16 8.42 27.88
N ALA A 517 2.94 7.47 27.38
CA ALA A 517 4.31 7.69 26.90
C ALA A 517 5.19 8.53 27.84
N GLY A 518 5.03 8.33 29.15
CA GLY A 518 5.72 9.06 30.22
C GLY A 518 4.88 10.10 30.97
N ALA A 519 3.71 10.50 30.44
CA ALA A 519 2.82 11.46 31.07
C ALA A 519 2.01 10.87 32.23
N ALA A 520 2.04 11.54 33.38
CA ALA A 520 1.15 11.27 34.52
C ALA A 520 -0.13 12.12 34.51
N THR A 521 -0.29 12.97 33.50
CA THR A 521 -1.39 13.93 33.37
C THR A 521 -2.65 13.29 32.79
N ARG A 522 -3.77 14.03 32.83
CA ARG A 522 -5.08 13.62 32.28
C ARG A 522 -5.00 13.17 30.82
N PHE A 523 -4.31 13.94 29.98
CA PHE A 523 -4.01 13.62 28.59
C PHE A 523 -2.51 13.46 28.40
N TRP A 524 -2.07 12.75 27.35
CA TRP A 524 -0.64 12.60 27.08
C TRP A 524 0.03 13.94 26.73
N TRP A 525 -0.74 14.94 26.31
CA TRP A 525 -0.26 16.30 26.03
C TRP A 525 -0.36 17.28 27.21
N GLY A 526 -0.86 16.85 28.37
CA GLY A 526 -0.98 17.68 29.58
C GLY A 526 -2.36 17.61 30.24
N GLU A 527 -2.67 18.62 31.05
CA GLU A 527 -3.92 18.70 31.82
C GLU A 527 -5.06 19.40 31.07
N ALA A 528 -4.70 20.37 30.21
CA ALA A 528 -5.68 21.22 29.55
C ALA A 528 -6.37 20.49 28.39
N LEU A 529 -7.64 20.86 28.17
CA LEU A 529 -8.35 20.50 26.94
C LEU A 529 -7.59 21.03 25.71
N ASP A 530 -7.65 20.29 24.60
CA ASP A 530 -7.16 20.81 23.32
C ASP A 530 -8.03 21.96 22.79
N GLU A 531 -7.44 23.13 22.65
CA GLU A 531 -8.06 24.29 21.97
C GLU A 531 -7.58 24.40 20.52
N SER A 532 -6.60 23.60 20.11
CA SER A 532 -5.92 23.73 18.82
C SER A 532 -6.52 22.88 17.70
N GLY A 533 -7.26 21.81 18.03
CA GLY A 533 -7.74 20.82 17.05
C GLY A 533 -6.63 19.99 16.42
N LYS A 534 -5.49 19.81 17.12
CA LYS A 534 -4.27 19.18 16.55
C LYS A 534 -3.82 17.92 17.29
N VAL A 535 -4.47 17.53 18.39
CA VAL A 535 -4.00 16.40 19.21
C VAL A 535 -5.02 15.28 19.37
N ALA A 536 -6.31 15.51 19.07
CA ALA A 536 -7.36 14.49 19.13
C ALA A 536 -8.55 14.88 18.25
N ASN A 537 -9.26 13.86 17.73
CA ASN A 537 -10.60 14.01 17.15
C ASN A 537 -11.66 13.63 18.18
N VAL A 538 -12.47 14.58 18.63
CA VAL A 538 -13.57 14.34 19.56
C VAL A 538 -14.77 15.19 19.15
N GLY A 539 -15.91 15.05 19.82
CA GLY A 539 -17.07 15.86 19.48
C GLY A 539 -16.76 17.33 19.66
N ASP A 540 -16.87 18.12 18.59
CA ASP A 540 -16.42 19.51 18.54
C ASP A 540 -17.43 20.41 17.77
N ALA A 541 -17.02 21.62 17.37
CA ALA A 541 -17.84 22.50 16.56
C ALA A 541 -18.16 21.91 15.18
N LYS A 542 -17.23 21.17 14.56
CA LYS A 542 -17.44 20.58 13.23
C LYS A 542 -18.50 19.48 13.25
N LEU A 543 -18.52 18.67 14.31
CA LEU A 543 -19.60 17.72 14.54
C LEU A 543 -20.97 18.41 14.61
N ARG A 544 -21.05 19.57 15.30
CA ARG A 544 -22.31 20.32 15.41
C ARG A 544 -22.79 20.94 14.10
N ASP A 545 -21.89 21.26 13.17
CA ASP A 545 -22.30 21.70 11.82
C ASP A 545 -23.15 20.63 11.11
N VAL A 546 -22.81 19.35 11.33
CA VAL A 546 -23.51 18.21 10.72
C VAL A 546 -24.69 17.76 11.58
N HIS A 547 -24.54 17.81 12.90
CA HIS A 547 -25.57 17.45 13.87
C HIS A 547 -25.86 18.60 14.84
N PRO A 548 -26.67 19.60 14.44
CA PRO A 548 -26.94 20.78 15.26
C PRO A 548 -27.60 20.49 16.62
N LYS A 549 -28.25 19.33 16.74
CA LYS A 549 -28.91 18.84 17.96
C LYS A 549 -28.09 17.78 18.68
N TRP A 550 -26.76 17.79 18.52
CA TRP A 550 -25.88 16.84 19.18
C TRP A 550 -26.17 16.79 20.69
N PRO A 551 -26.50 15.62 21.26
CA PRO A 551 -27.06 15.54 22.62
C PRO A 551 -25.99 15.68 23.73
N ARG A 552 -24.71 15.70 23.36
CA ARG A 552 -23.59 15.74 24.31
C ARG A 552 -22.86 17.08 24.25
N GLU A 553 -22.10 17.35 25.31
CA GLU A 553 -21.11 18.43 25.30
C GLU A 553 -20.09 18.19 24.18
N VAL A 554 -19.67 19.27 23.55
CA VAL A 554 -18.60 19.25 22.54
C VAL A 554 -17.47 20.15 23.01
N MET A 555 -16.27 19.80 22.60
CA MET A 555 -15.06 20.53 22.90
C MET A 555 -15.10 21.92 22.21
N PRO A 556 -14.60 23.00 22.84
CA PRO A 556 -14.62 24.35 22.28
C PRO A 556 -13.50 24.54 21.24
N MET A 557 -13.45 23.66 20.24
CA MET A 557 -12.48 23.67 19.15
C MET A 557 -13.16 23.30 17.83
N ASN A 558 -12.39 23.36 16.74
CA ASN A 558 -12.76 22.82 15.44
C ASN A 558 -11.54 22.10 14.85
N ASP A 559 -11.61 20.78 14.77
CA ASP A 559 -10.55 19.93 14.20
C ASP A 559 -10.70 19.69 12.69
N GLY A 560 -11.83 20.11 12.11
CA GLY A 560 -12.16 19.96 10.70
C GLY A 560 -12.86 18.65 10.33
N HIS A 561 -13.09 17.75 11.29
CA HIS A 561 -13.64 16.41 11.08
C HIS A 561 -14.91 16.15 11.92
N ALA A 562 -16.07 16.09 11.26
CA ALA A 562 -17.34 15.75 11.94
C ALA A 562 -17.50 14.25 12.30
N PHE A 563 -16.64 13.40 11.74
CA PHE A 563 -16.65 11.94 11.82
C PHE A 563 -15.19 11.47 11.97
N PRO A 564 -14.83 10.17 11.90
CA PRO A 564 -13.41 9.79 11.96
C PRO A 564 -12.57 10.58 10.95
N ALA A 565 -11.40 10.99 11.38
CA ALA A 565 -10.39 11.60 10.54
C ALA A 565 -9.51 10.49 9.94
N PRO A 566 -8.73 10.77 8.89
CA PRO A 566 -7.66 9.89 8.51
C PRO A 566 -6.74 9.54 9.68
N VAL A 567 -6.27 8.31 9.72
CA VAL A 567 -5.29 7.90 10.73
C VAL A 567 -3.99 8.69 10.55
N GLY A 568 -3.35 9.04 11.66
CA GLY A 568 -2.17 9.88 11.72
C GLY A 568 -2.42 11.39 11.57
N SER A 569 -3.69 11.84 11.57
CA SER A 569 -4.02 13.27 11.40
C SER A 569 -3.58 14.13 12.57
N TYR A 570 -3.57 13.56 13.78
CA TYR A 570 -3.25 14.31 15.00
C TYR A 570 -1.80 14.07 15.44
N ARG A 571 -1.27 14.97 16.26
CA ARG A 571 0.12 14.91 16.72
C ARG A 571 0.42 13.60 17.45
N ALA A 572 1.60 13.04 17.20
CA ALA A 572 2.08 11.87 17.92
C ALA A 572 2.46 12.19 19.38
N ASN A 573 2.30 11.21 20.26
CA ASN A 573 2.83 11.25 21.62
C ASN A 573 4.36 10.98 21.66
N ALA A 574 4.95 10.94 22.85
CA ALA A 574 6.39 10.79 23.03
C ALA A 574 6.98 9.44 22.55
N PHE A 575 6.17 8.40 22.35
CA PHE A 575 6.59 7.15 21.72
C PHE A 575 6.38 7.12 20.20
N GLY A 576 5.84 8.21 19.63
CA GLY A 576 5.58 8.33 18.20
C GLY A 576 4.27 7.66 17.76
N LEU A 577 3.31 7.50 18.67
CA LEU A 577 1.97 6.95 18.41
C LEU A 577 0.97 8.09 18.18
N HIS A 578 0.15 7.99 17.15
CA HIS A 578 -0.90 8.96 16.85
C HIS A 578 -2.27 8.45 17.29
N ASP A 579 -3.21 9.38 17.41
CA ASP A 579 -4.64 9.13 17.61
C ASP A 579 -4.92 8.23 18.82
N MET A 580 -4.02 8.22 19.81
CA MET A 580 -4.20 7.45 21.03
C MET A 580 -5.37 7.96 21.88
N LEU A 581 -5.87 9.17 21.60
CA LEU A 581 -7.05 9.73 22.25
C LEU A 581 -7.93 10.35 21.16
N GLY A 582 -9.21 9.99 21.16
CA GLY A 582 -10.17 10.39 20.13
C GLY A 582 -10.14 9.50 18.88
N ASN A 583 -10.69 10.04 17.79
CA ASN A 583 -10.91 9.39 16.49
C ASN A 583 -11.85 8.19 16.56
N VAL A 584 -11.41 7.02 17.04
CA VAL A 584 -12.28 5.88 17.32
C VAL A 584 -11.82 5.15 18.58
N TRP A 585 -12.77 4.53 19.29
CA TRP A 585 -12.44 3.60 20.36
C TRP A 585 -11.64 2.42 19.82
N GLU A 586 -10.82 1.82 20.68
CA GLU A 586 -9.95 0.71 20.29
C GLU A 586 -10.09 -0.50 21.20
N PHE A 587 -10.39 -1.65 20.61
CA PHE A 587 -10.37 -2.93 21.31
C PHE A 587 -8.97 -3.29 21.84
N CYS A 588 -8.94 -3.72 23.10
CA CYS A 588 -7.81 -4.39 23.73
C CYS A 588 -8.07 -5.90 23.85
N SER A 589 -7.01 -6.69 24.02
CA SER A 589 -7.13 -8.15 24.24
C SER A 589 -7.64 -8.50 25.64
N THR A 590 -7.46 -7.59 26.61
CA THR A 590 -7.80 -7.80 28.02
C THR A 590 -9.31 -7.90 28.22
N ARG A 591 -9.76 -8.98 28.84
CA ARG A 591 -11.11 -9.03 29.43
C ARG A 591 -11.25 -7.97 30.51
N TYR A 592 -12.30 -7.16 30.40
CA TYR A 592 -12.52 -6.04 31.31
C TYR A 592 -12.85 -6.52 32.73
N GLY A 593 -12.33 -5.79 33.72
CA GLY A 593 -12.55 -6.03 35.14
C GLY A 593 -11.79 -5.04 36.03
N LYS A 594 -11.80 -5.31 37.34
CA LYS A 594 -11.09 -4.50 38.35
C LYS A 594 -9.64 -4.95 38.51
N PHE A 595 -8.73 -3.98 38.53
CA PHE A 595 -7.33 -4.24 38.81
C PHE A 595 -7.06 -4.36 40.33
N PRO A 596 -6.08 -5.18 40.74
CA PRO A 596 -5.54 -5.15 42.09
C PRO A 596 -4.97 -3.76 42.44
N ARG A 597 -4.92 -3.41 43.72
CA ARG A 597 -4.41 -2.09 44.17
C ARG A 597 -2.91 -2.12 44.45
N GLU A 598 -2.37 -3.31 44.65
CA GLU A 598 -0.95 -3.60 44.78
C GLU A 598 -0.24 -3.64 43.42
N LEU A 599 1.10 -3.59 43.48
CA LEU A 599 1.94 -3.67 42.29
C LEU A 599 1.67 -4.96 41.51
N THR A 600 1.17 -4.80 40.29
CA THR A 600 0.90 -5.93 39.40
C THR A 600 1.93 -5.95 38.26
N THR A 601 2.48 -7.12 37.94
CA THR A 601 3.45 -7.28 36.84
C THR A 601 2.79 -7.99 35.66
N ASN A 602 2.83 -7.39 34.46
CA ASN A 602 2.20 -7.88 33.21
C ASN A 602 0.75 -8.40 33.43
N PRO A 603 -0.17 -7.55 33.92
CA PRO A 603 -1.55 -7.99 34.12
C PRO A 603 -2.15 -8.50 32.80
N GLY A 604 -2.73 -9.71 32.85
CA GLY A 604 -3.42 -10.34 31.73
C GLY A 604 -4.93 -10.11 31.79
N ASP A 605 -5.70 -11.15 31.45
CA ASP A 605 -7.15 -11.13 31.59
C ASP A 605 -7.58 -10.94 33.06
N LEU A 606 -8.57 -10.07 33.26
CA LEU A 606 -9.21 -9.85 34.55
C LEU A 606 -10.46 -10.74 34.67
N THR A 607 -11.04 -10.84 35.87
CA THR A 607 -12.31 -11.54 36.08
C THR A 607 -13.40 -10.84 35.26
N PRO A 608 -13.91 -11.45 34.17
CA PRO A 608 -14.73 -10.76 33.20
C PRO A 608 -16.11 -10.45 33.80
N ASP A 609 -16.52 -9.19 33.73
CA ASP A 609 -17.86 -8.76 34.12
C ASP A 609 -18.67 -8.17 32.95
N ARG A 610 -18.01 -7.64 31.90
CA ARG A 610 -18.69 -6.84 30.84
C ARG A 610 -18.26 -7.11 29.40
N GLY A 611 -17.11 -7.72 29.15
CA GLY A 611 -16.59 -7.97 27.81
C GLY A 611 -15.08 -7.76 27.71
N PHE A 612 -14.64 -7.11 26.64
CA PHE A 612 -13.24 -6.74 26.40
C PHE A 612 -13.07 -5.24 26.62
N ALA A 613 -11.93 -4.85 27.19
CA ALA A 613 -11.62 -3.45 27.41
C ALA A 613 -11.54 -2.71 26.06
N VAL A 614 -12.11 -1.50 26.02
CA VAL A 614 -11.99 -0.55 24.91
C VAL A 614 -11.46 0.78 25.45
N ARG A 615 -10.57 1.42 24.69
CA ARG A 615 -9.80 2.58 25.15
C ARG A 615 -9.82 3.72 24.12
N GLY A 616 -9.49 4.95 24.55
CA GLY A 616 -9.18 6.07 23.66
C GLY A 616 -10.27 7.14 23.50
N GLY A 617 -11.55 6.79 23.54
CA GLY A 617 -12.60 7.71 23.10
C GLY A 617 -12.70 7.76 21.58
N GLY A 618 -13.60 8.59 21.03
CA GLY A 618 -13.72 8.75 19.58
C GLY A 618 -14.37 10.07 19.17
N TRP A 619 -14.55 10.26 17.86
CA TRP A 619 -15.05 11.51 17.25
C TRP A 619 -16.41 11.98 17.80
N SER A 620 -17.22 11.08 18.37
CA SER A 620 -18.56 11.37 18.90
C SER A 620 -18.59 11.58 20.43
N ASN A 621 -17.42 11.56 21.07
CA ASN A 621 -17.30 11.59 22.52
C ASN A 621 -17.00 12.96 23.09
N THR A 622 -17.22 13.08 24.40
CA THR A 622 -16.86 14.27 25.15
C THR A 622 -15.38 14.24 25.54
N PRO A 623 -14.79 15.37 25.96
CA PRO A 623 -13.40 15.38 26.44
C PRO A 623 -13.18 14.57 27.73
N HIS A 624 -14.26 14.24 28.43
CA HIS A 624 -14.23 13.33 29.57
C HIS A 624 -13.90 11.90 29.14
N ASP A 625 -14.35 11.47 27.96
CA ASP A 625 -14.22 10.08 27.51
C ASP A 625 -12.93 9.82 26.73
N ALA A 626 -12.11 10.86 26.51
CA ALA A 626 -10.87 10.81 25.74
C ALA A 626 -9.65 11.15 26.61
N ARG A 627 -9.58 10.62 27.84
CA ARG A 627 -8.44 10.75 28.75
C ARG A 627 -7.57 9.50 28.67
N CYS A 628 -6.30 9.60 29.08
CA CYS A 628 -5.40 8.43 29.13
C CYS A 628 -5.98 7.30 29.98
N ALA A 629 -6.60 7.64 31.12
CA ALA A 629 -7.16 6.70 32.08
C ALA A 629 -8.56 6.18 31.72
N THR A 630 -9.24 6.77 30.73
CA THR A 630 -10.62 6.38 30.43
C THR A 630 -10.68 4.92 29.96
N ARG A 631 -11.57 4.17 30.60
CA ARG A 631 -11.82 2.75 30.32
C ARG A 631 -13.29 2.56 29.95
N ASN A 632 -13.55 1.69 29.00
CA ASN A 632 -14.89 1.18 28.73
C ASN A 632 -14.78 -0.32 28.36
N ALA A 633 -15.90 -1.00 28.13
CA ALA A 633 -15.93 -2.40 27.78
C ALA A 633 -17.06 -2.72 26.82
N ASP A 634 -16.76 -3.53 25.80
CA ASP A 634 -17.74 -3.98 24.82
C ASP A 634 -17.76 -5.51 24.67
N PRO A 635 -18.93 -6.12 24.40
CA PRO A 635 -19.02 -7.54 24.09
C PRO A 635 -18.22 -7.93 22.83
N PRO A 636 -17.75 -9.18 22.71
CA PRO A 636 -16.86 -9.59 21.63
C PRO A 636 -17.46 -9.53 20.21
N HIS A 637 -18.78 -9.57 20.10
CA HIS A 637 -19.54 -9.52 18.84
C HIS A 637 -20.11 -8.12 18.56
N PHE A 638 -19.97 -7.19 19.52
CA PHE A 638 -20.49 -5.85 19.39
C PHE A 638 -19.60 -5.05 18.45
N CYS A 639 -20.22 -4.27 17.58
CA CYS A 639 -19.53 -3.41 16.62
C CYS A 639 -20.34 -2.13 16.42
N HIS A 640 -19.66 -1.01 16.18
CA HIS A 640 -20.33 0.27 15.96
C HIS A 640 -19.46 1.27 15.20
N SER A 641 -20.08 2.36 14.74
CA SER A 641 -19.47 3.44 13.94
C SER A 641 -18.41 4.29 14.66
N ASN A 642 -18.02 3.92 15.88
CA ASN A 642 -17.03 4.65 16.66
C ASN A 642 -16.02 3.69 17.32
N LEU A 643 -15.93 2.45 16.85
CA LEU A 643 -15.06 1.42 17.44
C LEU A 643 -14.30 0.70 16.34
N GLY A 644 -12.97 0.76 16.47
CA GLY A 644 -11.98 0.08 15.66
C GLY A 644 -10.96 -0.62 16.55
N PHE A 645 -9.72 -0.71 16.08
CA PHE A 645 -8.62 -1.31 16.83
C PHE A 645 -7.27 -0.95 16.22
N ARG A 646 -6.20 -1.07 17.02
CA ARG A 646 -4.81 -1.10 16.55
C ARG A 646 -4.15 -2.41 16.98
N VAL A 647 -3.18 -2.88 16.19
CA VAL A 647 -2.49 -4.15 16.46
C VAL A 647 -1.18 -3.92 17.21
N ALA A 648 -0.78 -4.89 18.02
CA ALA A 648 0.52 -4.99 18.66
C ALA A 648 1.27 -6.24 18.19
N ILE A 649 2.60 -6.26 18.26
CA ILE A 649 3.41 -7.48 18.19
C ILE A 649 4.00 -7.73 19.57
N LYS A 650 3.58 -8.82 20.21
CA LYS A 650 4.13 -9.29 21.49
C LYS A 650 5.51 -9.88 21.27
N LEU A 651 6.45 -9.54 22.15
CA LEU A 651 7.82 -10.05 22.12
C LEU A 651 8.10 -10.84 23.40
N ASP A 652 7.61 -12.07 23.48
CA ASP A 652 7.78 -12.97 24.63
C ASP A 652 9.16 -13.65 24.60
N VAL A 653 10.21 -12.86 24.38
CA VAL A 653 11.58 -13.30 24.11
C VAL A 653 12.56 -12.97 25.24
N ILE A 654 12.15 -12.21 26.25
CA ILE A 654 12.95 -11.96 27.46
C ILE A 654 12.44 -12.90 28.54
N LYS A 655 13.05 -14.08 28.66
CA LYS A 655 12.84 -14.94 29.84
C LYS A 655 13.41 -14.21 31.05
N GLN A 656 12.57 -14.05 32.09
CA GLN A 656 12.96 -13.47 33.37
C GLN A 656 13.93 -14.37 34.12
#